data_AF-A0A6S4T276-F1
#
_entry.id   AF-A0A6S4T276-F1
#
_cell.length_a   1.000
_cell.length_b   1.000
_cell.length_c   1.000
_cell.angle_alpha   90.00
_cell.angle_beta   90.00
_cell.angle_gamma   90.00
#
_symmetry.space_group_name_H-M   'P 1'
#
loop_
_entity.id
_entity.type
_entity.pdbx_description
1 polymer ?
#
loop_
_entity_poly.entity_id
_entity_poly.type
_entity_poly.pdbx_seq_one_letter_code
_entity_poly.pdbx_strand_id
1 'polypeptide(L)'
;MNISAIAQDLVPLLGGKENIVSAAHCATRLRLVLADDSKVNKAAIDKLEGVKGCFSNAGQIQVIFGTGLVNKVYAEFVTLTGTGTASKAELTDMATAKLNVAQRLARTLSNIFVPIIPAIVASGLLMGLLGMVRTYGWVNADSALFVMLDMFSSAAFIILPILIGFTAAREFGGNPYLGATLGGILTHPALTNAWGVAEGFKTMDFFGLDVAMIGYQGTVFPVLLAVWFMSHLEKQLRKRIPDALDLILTPFLTVIITGFVALLFIGPAGRVLGDGISFGLSALYEQAGRLAGGSGVWRDLFPYRHHRHPPQLPRHRGGAAGQPCHRRQLPAAHLGHGQRGPGWGLPRGLLQDPGREDQGHHGAGGHVLPAWHHRGGDLRGQPALHQALPGRSVRRGLRRRLRGGGQGRHDGGGPDRHPGHGHRPAHEPHPLRHRSGDRLWRRFRRLLPAQVQGGVMKESHLLNQVVRSLLAGQLKAAADPHRPRWHLAAPVGLLNDPNGFIEHDGRYHLFYQWNPLGCEHRNKGWGHVTSTDLLHWQHEPVALLPTEAYESHGCYSGSAVSDEQGRLTLIYTGNVKYPDGSRTAYQCLARADGAGGFAKLGPVLDLPAGYSGHVRDPKVWHDGRQWLMVLGARTLDDRGEVLLYRGDTLDAWTLVGPIAGSGRGGLGEFGYMWECPDLFPLGDRHVLISCPQGIAPQGEDYRNLYQCGWLAGDFDGEHFAHGAFHELDRGFEFYAPQTTQDSQGRRLLFGWLGLPEENEMSQPTLEHGWIHQMSCPRELFWQDEWLCQRPVAELGALKGEQTRFEGALDELPALAIDSAWLDLALCGEGRLGFGAVVELVWQPGRLVLRRQNWQSGEWEERSAPWLGGKITVLCDRSSLECFVDGGRQSLSTRYFPGENPVLSARCGGDGSKICLDHWPLATCLVQ
;
A
#
# COMPACT_ATOMS: atom_id res chain seq x y z
N MET A 1 27.28 -0.91 -27.28
CA MET A 1 26.03 -0.37 -27.86
C MET A 1 26.27 0.61 -28.99
N ASN A 2 26.15 0.15 -30.24
CA ASN A 2 26.13 0.98 -31.44
C ASN A 2 24.67 1.19 -31.88
N ILE A 3 24.15 2.42 -31.75
CA ILE A 3 22.74 2.72 -32.01
C ILE A 3 22.37 2.51 -33.49
N SER A 4 23.25 2.89 -34.42
CA SER A 4 22.98 2.76 -35.85
C SER A 4 22.97 1.30 -36.28
N ALA A 5 23.87 0.46 -35.72
CA ALA A 5 23.82 -0.99 -35.93
C ALA A 5 22.50 -1.60 -35.46
N ILE A 6 22.05 -1.29 -34.23
CA ILE A 6 20.77 -1.78 -33.69
C ILE A 6 19.59 -1.39 -34.60
N ALA A 7 19.58 -0.17 -35.14
CA ALA A 7 18.54 0.28 -36.05
C ALA A 7 18.63 -0.37 -37.45
N GLN A 8 19.83 -0.68 -37.93
CA GLN A 8 20.08 -1.42 -39.18
C GLN A 8 19.66 -2.89 -39.05
N ASP A 9 20.04 -3.57 -37.97
CA ASP A 9 19.72 -4.98 -37.71
C ASP A 9 18.21 -5.21 -37.48
N LEU A 10 17.51 -4.21 -36.93
CA LEU A 10 16.07 -4.30 -36.66
C LEU A 10 15.21 -4.32 -37.94
N VAL A 11 15.61 -3.61 -39.01
CA VAL A 11 14.78 -3.48 -40.23
C VAL A 11 14.59 -4.81 -40.98
N PRO A 12 15.63 -5.64 -41.21
CA PRO A 12 15.46 -6.99 -41.75
C PRO A 12 14.55 -7.88 -40.89
N LEU A 13 14.68 -7.81 -39.55
CA LEU A 13 13.89 -8.65 -38.63
C LEU A 13 12.41 -8.25 -38.53
N LEU A 14 12.07 -7.05 -39.00
CA LEU A 14 10.69 -6.58 -39.20
C LEU A 14 10.13 -6.95 -40.58
N GLY A 15 10.89 -7.65 -41.43
CA GLY A 15 10.46 -8.06 -42.76
C GLY A 15 10.73 -7.04 -43.87
N GLY A 16 11.71 -6.15 -43.70
CA GLY A 16 12.14 -5.16 -44.70
C GLY A 16 11.57 -3.76 -44.49
N LYS A 17 12.17 -2.77 -45.16
CA LYS A 17 11.80 -1.34 -45.08
C LYS A 17 10.38 -1.10 -45.61
N GLU A 18 10.07 -1.78 -46.71
CA GLU A 18 8.78 -1.87 -47.38
C GLU A 18 7.66 -2.49 -46.52
N ASN A 19 8.00 -3.20 -45.44
CA ASN A 19 7.01 -3.74 -44.50
C ASN A 19 6.65 -2.76 -43.37
N ILE A 20 7.32 -1.60 -43.25
CA ILE A 20 7.13 -0.66 -42.14
C ILE A 20 6.25 0.49 -42.61
N VAL A 21 4.99 0.54 -42.14
CA VAL A 21 3.99 1.52 -42.58
C VAL A 21 4.11 2.83 -41.80
N SER A 22 4.30 2.76 -40.48
CA SER A 22 4.54 3.94 -39.65
C SER A 22 5.18 3.59 -38.31
N ALA A 23 5.92 4.55 -37.75
CA ALA A 23 6.69 4.39 -36.52
C ALA A 23 6.57 5.61 -35.61
N ALA A 24 6.41 5.38 -34.31
CA ALA A 24 6.65 6.38 -33.26
C ALA A 24 7.26 5.71 -32.02
N HIS A 25 7.65 6.50 -31.04
CA HIS A 25 8.09 5.99 -29.75
C HIS A 25 7.25 6.56 -28.60
N CYS A 26 7.29 5.87 -27.47
CA CYS A 26 7.00 6.43 -26.16
C CYS A 26 8.21 6.20 -25.26
N ALA A 27 8.21 6.76 -24.04
CA ALA A 27 9.37 6.83 -23.14
C ALA A 27 10.22 5.57 -22.97
N THR A 28 9.70 4.35 -23.21
CA THR A 28 10.45 3.08 -23.14
C THR A 28 10.33 2.15 -24.35
N ARG A 29 9.51 2.47 -25.37
CA ARG A 29 9.15 1.53 -26.46
C ARG A 29 9.02 2.19 -27.82
N LEU A 30 9.64 1.57 -28.82
CA LEU A 30 9.38 1.80 -30.23
C LEU A 30 8.05 1.11 -30.59
N ARG A 31 7.17 1.79 -31.32
CA ARG A 31 5.84 1.33 -31.72
C ARG A 31 5.74 1.39 -33.23
N LEU A 32 5.38 0.27 -33.84
CA LEU A 32 5.40 0.07 -35.27
C LEU A 32 4.04 -0.45 -35.74
N VAL A 33 3.48 0.18 -36.77
CA VAL A 33 2.47 -0.44 -37.61
C VAL A 33 3.20 -0.95 -38.85
N LEU A 34 3.11 -2.24 -39.09
CA LEU A 34 3.70 -2.90 -40.25
C LEU A 34 2.62 -3.14 -41.32
N ALA A 35 3.01 -3.50 -42.54
CA ALA A 35 2.06 -3.94 -43.57
C ALA A 35 1.60 -5.37 -43.25
N ASP A 36 2.56 -6.27 -43.01
CA ASP A 36 2.38 -7.68 -42.70
C ASP A 36 3.11 -8.08 -41.42
N ASP A 37 2.36 -8.33 -40.35
CA ASP A 37 2.86 -8.74 -39.04
C ASP A 37 3.47 -10.16 -39.03
N SER A 38 3.24 -10.98 -40.07
CA SER A 38 3.74 -12.38 -40.13
C SER A 38 5.24 -12.47 -40.43
N LYS A 39 5.82 -11.43 -41.05
CA LYS A 39 7.25 -11.35 -41.41
C LYS A 39 8.17 -11.00 -40.24
N VAL A 40 7.64 -10.84 -39.02
CA VAL A 40 8.38 -10.32 -37.86
C VAL A 40 9.02 -11.45 -37.06
N ASN A 41 10.35 -11.50 -37.07
CA ASN A 41 11.11 -12.46 -36.28
C ASN A 41 11.33 -11.97 -34.83
N LYS A 42 10.26 -12.01 -34.02
CA LYS A 42 10.26 -11.53 -32.62
C LYS A 42 11.39 -12.14 -31.79
N ALA A 43 11.61 -13.46 -31.89
CA ALA A 43 12.63 -14.18 -31.14
C ALA A 43 14.08 -13.86 -31.55
N ALA A 44 14.30 -13.18 -32.68
CA ALA A 44 15.58 -12.56 -33.03
C ALA A 44 15.65 -11.09 -32.56
N ILE A 45 14.55 -10.34 -32.63
CA ILE A 45 14.47 -8.96 -32.09
C ILE A 45 14.76 -8.96 -30.59
N ASP A 46 14.22 -9.93 -29.84
CA ASP A 46 14.46 -10.13 -28.40
C ASP A 46 15.93 -10.41 -28.04
N LYS A 47 16.80 -10.68 -29.03
CA LYS A 47 18.24 -10.96 -28.85
C LYS A 47 19.15 -9.80 -29.29
N LEU A 48 18.59 -8.70 -29.81
CA LEU A 48 19.38 -7.52 -30.19
C LEU A 48 19.91 -6.77 -28.95
N GLU A 49 21.13 -6.23 -29.05
CA GLU A 49 21.76 -5.46 -27.96
C GLU A 49 20.85 -4.29 -27.54
N GLY A 50 20.41 -4.28 -26.28
CA GLY A 50 19.56 -3.23 -25.72
C GLY A 50 18.05 -3.40 -25.92
N VAL A 51 17.58 -4.46 -26.59
CA VAL A 51 16.16 -4.84 -26.55
C VAL A 51 15.84 -5.51 -25.22
N LYS A 52 14.71 -5.14 -24.61
CA LYS A 52 14.17 -5.70 -23.35
C LYS A 52 12.82 -6.41 -23.55
N GLY A 53 12.51 -6.82 -24.78
CA GLY A 53 11.31 -7.56 -25.15
C GLY A 53 10.54 -6.97 -26.36
N CYS A 54 9.95 -7.84 -27.18
CA CYS A 54 9.21 -7.51 -28.39
C CYS A 54 7.87 -8.26 -28.46
N PHE A 55 6.74 -7.53 -28.47
CA PHE A 55 5.40 -8.13 -28.49
C PHE A 55 4.45 -7.43 -29.47
N SER A 56 3.37 -8.11 -29.87
CA SER A 56 2.27 -7.51 -30.64
C SER A 56 1.12 -7.19 -29.70
N ASN A 57 0.48 -6.03 -29.87
CA ASN A 57 -0.73 -5.65 -29.15
C ASN A 57 -1.63 -4.77 -30.04
N ALA A 58 -2.90 -5.18 -30.20
CA ALA A 58 -3.96 -4.45 -30.90
C ALA A 58 -3.59 -3.97 -32.34
N GLY A 59 -2.76 -4.72 -33.07
CA GLY A 59 -2.32 -4.35 -34.42
C GLY A 59 -1.08 -3.45 -34.48
N GLN A 60 -0.30 -3.37 -33.39
CA GLN A 60 1.02 -2.72 -33.33
C GLN A 60 2.07 -3.69 -32.81
N ILE A 61 3.26 -3.71 -33.42
CA ILE A 61 4.47 -4.29 -32.83
C ILE A 61 5.08 -3.26 -31.87
N GLN A 62 5.47 -3.70 -30.67
CA GLN A 62 6.14 -2.87 -29.67
C GLN A 62 7.46 -3.51 -29.27
N VAL A 63 8.57 -2.81 -29.54
CA VAL A 63 9.93 -3.20 -29.14
C VAL A 63 10.36 -2.33 -27.97
N ILE A 64 10.70 -2.95 -26.85
CA ILE A 64 11.11 -2.27 -25.62
C ILE A 64 12.62 -2.01 -25.69
N PHE A 65 13.02 -0.74 -25.62
CA PHE A 65 14.44 -0.34 -25.49
C PHE A 65 14.75 0.31 -24.14
N GLY A 66 13.73 0.64 -23.34
CA GLY A 66 13.89 1.39 -22.10
C GLY A 66 14.06 2.89 -22.32
N THR A 67 14.23 3.62 -21.21
CA THR A 67 14.29 5.09 -21.19
C THR A 67 15.55 5.63 -21.85
N GLY A 68 15.40 6.68 -22.67
CA GLY A 68 16.50 7.34 -23.39
C GLY A 68 16.97 6.59 -24.63
N LEU A 69 17.28 5.29 -24.52
CA LEU A 69 17.75 4.47 -25.65
C LEU A 69 16.75 4.46 -26.82
N VAL A 70 15.45 4.32 -26.51
CA VAL A 70 14.38 4.33 -27.52
C VAL A 70 14.37 5.57 -28.40
N ASN A 71 14.71 6.75 -27.86
CA ASN A 71 14.71 8.00 -28.62
C ASN A 71 15.86 8.00 -29.65
N LYS A 72 17.03 7.48 -29.25
CA LYS A 72 18.22 7.36 -30.09
C LYS A 72 17.99 6.34 -31.21
N VAL A 73 17.48 5.15 -30.87
CA VAL A 73 17.13 4.12 -31.85
C VAL A 73 16.03 4.62 -32.81
N TYR A 74 15.03 5.36 -32.33
CA TYR A 74 13.98 5.91 -33.19
C TYR A 74 14.52 6.90 -34.23
N ALA A 75 15.46 7.77 -33.85
CA ALA A 75 16.05 8.75 -34.78
C ALA A 75 16.81 8.06 -35.92
N GLU A 76 17.69 7.10 -35.60
CA GLU A 76 18.38 6.27 -36.61
C GLU A 76 17.38 5.47 -37.46
N PHE A 77 16.40 4.82 -36.82
CA PHE A 77 15.41 3.98 -37.48
C PHE A 77 14.56 4.78 -38.47
N VAL A 78 14.07 5.98 -38.11
CA VAL A 78 13.34 6.87 -39.03
C VAL A 78 14.23 7.32 -40.19
N THR A 79 15.50 7.65 -39.95
CA THR A 79 16.43 8.02 -41.03
C THR A 79 16.68 6.86 -42.00
N LEU A 80 16.79 5.62 -41.50
CA LEU A 80 16.97 4.42 -42.31
C LEU A 80 15.69 4.03 -43.07
N THR A 81 14.53 4.04 -42.42
CA THR A 81 13.24 3.61 -43.02
C THR A 81 12.58 4.70 -43.85
N GLY A 82 12.87 5.97 -43.63
CA GLY A 82 12.19 7.11 -44.27
C GLY A 82 10.71 7.22 -43.90
N THR A 83 10.26 6.57 -42.82
CA THR A 83 8.84 6.60 -42.41
C THR A 83 8.51 7.84 -41.60
N GLY A 84 7.42 8.52 -41.97
CA GLY A 84 7.01 9.78 -41.33
C GLY A 84 6.65 9.63 -39.85
N THR A 85 6.92 10.68 -39.08
CA THR A 85 6.65 10.75 -37.63
C THR A 85 5.15 10.84 -37.34
N ALA A 86 4.46 9.69 -37.28
CA ALA A 86 3.04 9.62 -36.95
C ALA A 86 2.79 9.88 -35.44
N SER A 87 1.69 10.55 -35.10
CA SER A 87 1.31 10.73 -33.70
C SER A 87 0.77 9.43 -33.07
N LYS A 88 0.77 9.40 -31.74
CA LYS A 88 0.21 8.29 -30.94
C LYS A 88 -1.30 8.08 -31.17
N ALA A 89 -2.03 9.12 -31.58
CA ALA A 89 -3.44 9.01 -31.95
C ALA A 89 -3.60 8.32 -33.31
N GLU A 90 -2.95 8.86 -34.35
CA GLU A 90 -3.01 8.31 -35.72
C GLU A 90 -2.55 6.85 -35.77
N LEU A 91 -1.49 6.47 -35.05
CA LEU A 91 -1.06 5.08 -34.89
C LEU A 91 -2.13 4.17 -34.26
N THR A 92 -2.93 4.71 -33.35
CA THR A 92 -4.03 3.96 -32.70
C THR A 92 -5.19 3.79 -33.68
N ASP A 93 -5.50 4.79 -34.49
CA ASP A 93 -6.55 4.71 -35.52
C ASP A 93 -6.15 3.79 -36.69
N MET A 94 -4.91 3.89 -37.17
CA MET A 94 -4.35 2.98 -38.19
C MET A 94 -4.31 1.52 -37.71
N ALA A 95 -3.92 1.27 -36.46
CA ALA A 95 -3.97 -0.08 -35.88
C ALA A 95 -5.41 -0.57 -35.70
N THR A 96 -6.35 0.32 -35.32
CA THR A 96 -7.79 -0.01 -35.24
C THR A 96 -8.37 -0.32 -36.63
N ALA A 97 -7.86 0.32 -37.69
CA ALA A 97 -8.23 0.04 -39.07
C ALA A 97 -7.80 -1.35 -39.57
N LYS A 98 -6.82 -2.01 -38.92
CA LYS A 98 -6.43 -3.41 -39.18
C LYS A 98 -7.29 -4.47 -38.46
N LEU A 99 -8.10 -4.10 -37.47
CA LEU A 99 -8.92 -5.05 -36.73
C LEU A 99 -10.15 -5.52 -37.55
N ASN A 100 -10.49 -6.81 -37.46
CA ASN A 100 -11.71 -7.35 -38.09
C ASN A 100 -12.98 -6.83 -37.39
N VAL A 101 -14.12 -6.82 -38.09
CA VAL A 101 -15.39 -6.22 -37.59
C VAL A 101 -15.80 -6.77 -36.21
N ALA A 102 -15.71 -8.09 -36.01
CA ALA A 102 -16.00 -8.72 -34.72
C ALA A 102 -15.02 -8.29 -33.60
N GLN A 103 -13.74 -8.08 -33.93
CA GLN A 103 -12.73 -7.62 -32.96
C GLN A 103 -12.95 -6.14 -32.58
N ARG A 104 -13.38 -5.29 -33.53
CA ARG A 104 -13.79 -3.91 -33.23
C ARG A 104 -14.99 -3.89 -32.31
N LEU A 105 -16.04 -4.66 -32.61
CA LEU A 105 -17.24 -4.76 -31.77
C LEU A 105 -16.90 -5.27 -30.35
N ALA A 106 -16.09 -6.32 -30.23
CA ALA A 106 -15.65 -6.84 -28.94
C ALA A 106 -14.84 -5.81 -28.13
N ARG A 107 -13.95 -5.04 -28.79
CA ARG A 107 -13.19 -3.94 -28.16
C ARG A 107 -14.10 -2.81 -27.68
N THR A 108 -15.06 -2.38 -28.51
CA THR A 108 -16.06 -1.35 -28.16
C THR A 108 -16.89 -1.78 -26.95
N LEU A 109 -17.39 -3.01 -26.92
CA LEU A 109 -18.11 -3.54 -25.76
C LEU A 109 -17.21 -3.61 -24.52
N SER A 110 -15.97 -4.09 -24.64
CA SER A 110 -15.00 -4.14 -23.54
C SER A 110 -14.72 -2.75 -22.95
N ASN A 111 -14.46 -1.74 -23.79
CA ASN A 111 -14.23 -0.35 -23.36
C ASN A 111 -15.41 0.25 -22.58
N ILE A 112 -16.64 -0.15 -22.91
CA ILE A 112 -17.87 0.31 -22.26
C ILE A 112 -18.09 -0.42 -20.93
N PHE A 113 -17.86 -1.73 -20.87
CA PHE A 113 -18.14 -2.57 -19.69
C PHE A 113 -17.04 -2.56 -18.64
N VAL A 114 -15.75 -2.59 -19.01
CA VAL A 114 -14.63 -2.72 -18.06
C VAL A 114 -14.64 -1.68 -16.92
N PRO A 115 -15.02 -0.39 -17.14
CA PRO A 115 -15.16 0.58 -16.05
C PRO A 115 -16.29 0.26 -15.05
N ILE A 116 -17.26 -0.58 -15.43
CA ILE A 116 -18.51 -0.87 -14.69
C ILE A 116 -18.43 -2.22 -13.95
N ILE A 117 -17.59 -3.16 -14.43
CA ILE A 117 -17.43 -4.51 -13.85
C ILE A 117 -17.36 -4.53 -12.31
N PRO A 118 -16.53 -3.71 -11.62
CA PRO A 118 -16.40 -3.79 -10.16
C PRO A 118 -17.71 -3.54 -9.41
N ALA A 119 -18.54 -2.60 -9.89
CA ALA A 119 -19.84 -2.30 -9.28
C ALA A 119 -20.84 -3.44 -9.49
N ILE A 120 -20.88 -4.02 -10.70
CA ILE A 120 -21.76 -5.15 -11.03
C ILE A 120 -21.36 -6.40 -10.24
N VAL A 121 -20.06 -6.68 -10.11
CA VAL A 121 -19.55 -7.86 -9.39
C VAL A 121 -19.86 -7.77 -7.89
N ALA A 122 -19.57 -6.63 -7.24
CA ALA A 122 -19.87 -6.44 -5.82
C ALA A 122 -21.38 -6.59 -5.54
N SER A 123 -22.22 -5.95 -6.36
CA SER A 123 -23.68 -6.04 -6.25
C SER A 123 -24.21 -7.44 -6.53
N GLY A 124 -23.71 -8.12 -7.57
CA GLY A 124 -24.16 -9.47 -7.95
C GLY A 124 -23.78 -10.55 -6.93
N LEU A 125 -22.57 -10.49 -6.36
CA LEU A 125 -22.15 -11.39 -5.29
C LEU A 125 -23.00 -11.21 -4.02
N LEU A 126 -23.28 -9.95 -3.64
CA LEU A 126 -24.15 -9.67 -2.49
C LEU A 126 -25.58 -10.12 -2.74
N MET A 127 -26.12 -9.90 -3.94
CA MET A 127 -27.48 -10.33 -4.33
C MET A 127 -27.61 -11.85 -4.31
N GLY A 128 -26.57 -12.58 -4.76
CA GLY A 128 -26.50 -14.04 -4.66
C GLY A 128 -26.45 -14.54 -3.22
N LEU A 129 -25.63 -13.91 -2.36
CA LEU A 129 -25.55 -14.23 -0.93
C LEU A 129 -26.90 -14.02 -0.22
N LEU A 130 -27.57 -12.89 -0.45
CA LEU A 130 -28.89 -12.60 0.11
C LEU A 130 -29.96 -13.56 -0.42
N GLY A 131 -29.87 -13.96 -1.68
CA GLY A 131 -30.68 -15.03 -2.26
C GLY A 131 -30.54 -16.35 -1.49
N MET A 132 -29.31 -16.76 -1.14
CA MET A 132 -29.08 -17.95 -0.31
C MET A 132 -29.62 -17.77 1.12
N VAL A 133 -29.31 -16.65 1.78
CA VAL A 133 -29.81 -16.32 3.13
C VAL A 133 -31.33 -16.41 3.20
N ARG A 134 -32.03 -15.87 2.18
CA ARG A 134 -33.50 -15.90 2.06
C ARG A 134 -34.04 -17.30 1.74
N THR A 135 -33.33 -18.08 0.93
CA THR A 135 -33.75 -19.44 0.53
C THR A 135 -33.61 -20.45 1.67
N TYR A 136 -32.52 -20.37 2.43
CA TYR A 136 -32.25 -21.26 3.57
C TYR A 136 -32.74 -20.72 4.93
N GLY A 137 -33.31 -19.51 4.96
CA GLY A 137 -33.87 -18.90 6.18
C GLY A 137 -32.83 -18.56 7.26
N TRP A 138 -31.56 -18.36 6.89
CA TRP A 138 -30.45 -18.11 7.84
C TRP A 138 -30.62 -16.84 8.67
N VAL A 139 -31.31 -15.84 8.12
CA VAL A 139 -31.63 -14.56 8.78
C VAL A 139 -33.06 -14.18 8.40
N ASN A 140 -33.79 -13.49 9.29
CA ASN A 140 -35.09 -12.93 8.96
C ASN A 140 -34.94 -11.87 7.85
N ALA A 141 -35.60 -12.09 6.70
CA ALA A 141 -35.59 -11.18 5.55
C ALA A 141 -36.24 -9.81 5.85
N ASP A 142 -37.15 -9.75 6.84
CA ASP A 142 -37.77 -8.49 7.30
C ASP A 142 -36.85 -7.70 8.25
N SER A 143 -35.65 -8.20 8.56
CA SER A 143 -34.69 -7.46 9.40
C SER A 143 -34.12 -6.24 8.66
N ALA A 144 -33.98 -5.12 9.38
CA ALA A 144 -33.46 -3.88 8.81
C ALA A 144 -32.07 -4.06 8.15
N LEU A 145 -31.24 -4.95 8.67
CA LEU A 145 -29.95 -5.30 8.06
C LEU A 145 -30.12 -6.01 6.71
N PHE A 146 -31.01 -7.00 6.61
CA PHE A 146 -31.29 -7.67 5.34
C PHE A 146 -31.84 -6.69 4.30
N VAL A 147 -32.80 -5.83 4.69
CA VAL A 147 -33.38 -4.81 3.81
C VAL A 147 -32.32 -3.81 3.31
N MET A 148 -31.42 -3.34 4.18
CA MET A 148 -30.32 -2.46 3.75
C MET A 148 -29.35 -3.16 2.78
N LEU A 149 -28.97 -4.42 3.05
CA LEU A 149 -28.09 -5.18 2.17
C LEU A 149 -28.77 -5.46 0.81
N ASP A 150 -30.07 -5.74 0.79
CA ASP A 150 -30.86 -5.95 -0.43
C ASP A 150 -30.90 -4.67 -1.30
N MET A 151 -31.12 -3.51 -0.67
CA MET A 151 -30.98 -2.19 -1.30
C MET A 151 -29.56 -1.95 -1.86
N PHE A 152 -28.50 -2.31 -1.15
CA PHE A 152 -27.12 -2.16 -1.64
C PHE A 152 -26.83 -3.12 -2.80
N SER A 153 -27.37 -4.34 -2.75
CA SER A 153 -27.17 -5.38 -3.78
C SER A 153 -27.87 -5.06 -5.10
N SER A 154 -29.03 -4.41 -5.05
CA SER A 154 -29.80 -4.02 -6.24
C SER A 154 -29.35 -2.67 -6.85
N ALA A 155 -28.73 -1.78 -6.06
CA ALA A 155 -28.37 -0.41 -6.47
C ALA A 155 -27.64 -0.32 -7.82
N ALA A 156 -26.55 -1.06 -8.03
CA ALA A 156 -25.76 -0.97 -9.27
C ALA A 156 -26.53 -1.49 -10.50
N PHE A 157 -27.44 -2.46 -10.33
CA PHE A 157 -28.30 -2.96 -11.41
C PHE A 157 -29.43 -1.99 -11.75
N ILE A 158 -29.97 -1.29 -10.76
CA ILE A 158 -30.97 -0.22 -10.95
C ILE A 158 -30.37 0.92 -11.79
N ILE A 159 -29.15 1.37 -11.47
CA ILE A 159 -28.46 2.44 -12.21
C ILE A 159 -27.64 1.95 -13.41
N LEU A 160 -27.66 0.66 -13.75
CA LEU A 160 -26.79 0.08 -14.77
C LEU A 160 -26.92 0.78 -16.14
N PRO A 161 -28.13 1.11 -16.65
CA PRO A 161 -28.26 1.95 -17.84
C PRO A 161 -27.64 3.35 -17.73
N ILE A 162 -27.60 3.98 -16.55
CA ILE A 162 -26.94 5.28 -16.35
C ILE A 162 -25.42 5.13 -16.52
N LEU A 163 -24.84 4.09 -15.92
CA LEU A 163 -23.41 3.78 -16.00
C LEU A 163 -22.98 3.43 -17.43
N ILE A 164 -23.74 2.55 -18.10
CA ILE A 164 -23.51 2.19 -19.51
C ILE A 164 -23.70 3.41 -20.41
N GLY A 165 -24.74 4.22 -20.18
CA GLY A 165 -25.00 5.39 -21.00
C GLY A 165 -23.86 6.41 -20.98
N PHE A 166 -23.24 6.61 -19.81
CA PHE A 166 -22.06 7.45 -19.68
C PHE A 166 -20.84 6.89 -20.44
N THR A 167 -20.51 5.61 -20.28
CA THR A 167 -19.33 5.02 -20.93
C THR A 167 -19.52 4.80 -22.43
N ALA A 168 -20.72 4.41 -22.87
CA ALA A 168 -21.09 4.24 -24.27
C ALA A 168 -21.12 5.56 -25.04
N ALA A 169 -21.65 6.65 -24.46
CA ALA A 169 -21.60 7.96 -25.08
C ALA A 169 -20.15 8.41 -25.30
N ARG A 170 -19.27 8.20 -24.31
CA ARG A 170 -17.82 8.47 -24.45
C ARG A 170 -17.18 7.64 -25.57
N GLU A 171 -17.49 6.35 -25.65
CA GLU A 171 -16.94 5.44 -26.67
C GLU A 171 -17.44 5.78 -28.09
N PHE A 172 -18.72 6.14 -28.23
CA PHE A 172 -19.29 6.61 -29.49
C PHE A 172 -18.98 8.09 -29.80
N GLY A 173 -18.29 8.81 -28.91
CA GLY A 173 -17.92 10.22 -29.05
C GLY A 173 -19.10 11.20 -29.03
N GLY A 174 -20.18 10.88 -28.33
CA GLY A 174 -21.22 11.82 -27.89
C GLY A 174 -20.96 12.34 -26.47
N ASN A 175 -21.82 13.21 -25.95
CA ASN A 175 -21.66 13.77 -24.61
C ASN A 175 -21.99 12.73 -23.50
N PRO A 176 -21.05 12.37 -22.61
CA PRO A 176 -21.27 11.39 -21.55
C PRO A 176 -22.42 11.71 -20.59
N TYR A 177 -22.66 12.99 -20.32
CA TYR A 177 -23.73 13.42 -19.42
C TYR A 177 -25.11 13.27 -20.07
N LEU A 178 -25.24 13.49 -21.38
CA LEU A 178 -26.49 13.21 -22.11
C LEU A 178 -26.75 11.70 -22.18
N GLY A 179 -25.70 10.89 -22.35
CA GLY A 179 -25.80 9.43 -22.30
C GLY A 179 -26.27 8.92 -20.93
N ALA A 180 -25.73 9.49 -19.84
CA ALA A 180 -26.21 9.21 -18.48
C ALA A 180 -27.66 9.66 -18.27
N THR A 181 -28.06 10.83 -18.76
CA THR A 181 -29.45 11.31 -18.72
C THR A 181 -30.39 10.36 -19.46
N LEU A 182 -30.01 9.84 -20.63
CA LEU A 182 -30.79 8.88 -21.40
C LEU A 182 -30.92 7.53 -20.68
N GLY A 183 -29.85 7.05 -20.02
CA GLY A 183 -29.92 5.93 -19.08
C GLY A 183 -30.85 6.18 -17.88
N GLY A 184 -30.92 7.43 -17.41
CA GLY A 184 -31.84 7.87 -16.36
C GLY A 184 -33.30 7.88 -16.79
N ILE A 185 -33.59 8.29 -18.03
CA ILE A 185 -34.93 8.19 -18.63
C ILE A 185 -35.37 6.71 -18.70
N LEU A 186 -34.48 5.83 -19.15
CA LEU A 186 -34.71 4.38 -19.25
C LEU A 186 -34.87 3.67 -17.88
N THR A 187 -34.53 4.33 -16.77
CA THR A 187 -34.62 3.78 -15.40
C THR A 187 -35.52 4.61 -14.48
N HIS A 188 -36.26 5.57 -15.03
CA HIS A 188 -36.99 6.59 -14.29
C HIS A 188 -38.07 5.97 -13.37
N PRO A 189 -38.25 6.44 -12.11
CA PRO A 189 -39.17 5.83 -11.14
C PRO A 189 -40.66 5.80 -11.52
N ALA A 190 -41.07 6.50 -12.59
CA ALA A 190 -42.43 6.40 -13.14
C ALA A 190 -42.63 5.18 -14.06
N LEU A 191 -41.56 4.47 -14.40
CA LEU A 191 -41.59 3.19 -15.13
C LEU A 191 -41.61 2.03 -14.13
N THR A 192 -42.35 0.97 -14.45
CA THR A 192 -42.42 -0.26 -13.65
C THR A 192 -41.06 -0.92 -13.62
N ASN A 193 -40.42 -1.01 -12.43
CA ASN A 193 -39.08 -1.58 -12.28
C ASN A 193 -39.02 -3.02 -12.83
N ALA A 194 -37.94 -3.38 -13.52
CA ALA A 194 -37.82 -4.64 -14.29
C ALA A 194 -38.23 -5.91 -13.51
N TRP A 195 -37.86 -6.01 -12.23
CA TRP A 195 -38.23 -7.16 -11.38
C TRP A 195 -39.71 -7.20 -10.97
N GLY A 196 -40.40 -6.05 -10.96
CA GLY A 196 -41.82 -5.94 -10.62
C GLY A 196 -42.76 -6.22 -11.80
N VAL A 197 -42.26 -6.37 -13.02
CA VAL A 197 -43.07 -6.60 -14.23
C VAL A 197 -43.94 -7.87 -14.12
N ALA A 198 -43.51 -8.87 -13.34
CA ALA A 198 -44.26 -10.10 -13.08
C ALA A 198 -45.53 -9.89 -12.23
N GLU A 199 -45.60 -8.80 -11.44
CA GLU A 199 -46.80 -8.42 -10.66
C GLU A 199 -47.80 -7.60 -11.51
N GLY A 200 -47.42 -7.24 -12.73
CA GLY A 200 -48.17 -6.42 -13.67
C GLY A 200 -47.53 -5.05 -13.91
N PHE A 201 -47.60 -4.59 -15.16
CA PHE A 201 -47.12 -3.28 -15.59
C PHE A 201 -48.28 -2.48 -16.21
N LYS A 202 -48.18 -1.15 -16.20
CA LYS A 202 -49.17 -0.27 -16.84
C LYS A 202 -48.79 -0.06 -18.32
N THR A 203 -49.79 0.05 -19.20
CA THR A 203 -49.61 0.68 -20.51
C THR A 203 -50.00 2.15 -20.45
N MET A 204 -49.51 2.92 -21.41
CA MET A 204 -49.88 4.31 -21.66
C MET A 204 -50.25 4.43 -23.14
N ASP A 205 -51.47 4.87 -23.42
CA ASP A 205 -51.90 5.22 -24.77
C ASP A 205 -51.12 6.45 -25.26
N PHE A 206 -50.35 6.26 -26.34
CA PHE A 206 -49.64 7.33 -27.03
C PHE A 206 -50.12 7.37 -28.50
N PHE A 207 -51.14 8.19 -28.76
CA PHE A 207 -51.77 8.35 -30.09
C PHE A 207 -52.31 7.04 -30.71
N GLY A 208 -52.90 6.15 -29.90
CA GLY A 208 -53.42 4.85 -30.31
C GLY A 208 -52.40 3.71 -30.24
N LEU A 209 -51.25 3.93 -29.61
CA LEU A 209 -50.22 2.91 -29.36
C LEU A 209 -50.12 2.62 -27.85
N ASP A 210 -50.38 1.38 -27.44
CA ASP A 210 -50.18 0.92 -26.05
C ASP A 210 -48.67 0.79 -25.73
N VAL A 211 -48.08 1.83 -25.15
CA VAL A 211 -46.67 1.83 -24.74
C VAL A 211 -46.55 1.20 -23.35
N ALA A 212 -45.80 0.11 -23.23
CA ALA A 212 -45.55 -0.54 -21.94
C ALA A 212 -44.64 0.33 -21.05
N MET A 213 -45.16 0.80 -19.91
CA MET A 213 -44.42 1.62 -18.93
C MET A 213 -43.52 0.72 -18.06
N ILE A 214 -42.52 0.09 -18.69
CA ILE A 214 -41.53 -0.80 -18.09
C ILE A 214 -40.17 -0.11 -18.08
N GLY A 215 -39.44 -0.24 -16.98
CA GLY A 215 -38.08 0.25 -16.81
C GLY A 215 -37.05 -0.77 -17.29
N TYR A 216 -35.91 -0.27 -17.73
CA TYR A 216 -34.85 -1.06 -18.37
C TYR A 216 -33.70 -1.37 -17.40
N GLN A 217 -33.97 -1.39 -16.08
CA GLN A 217 -33.02 -1.77 -15.04
C GLN A 217 -32.40 -3.14 -15.33
N GLY A 218 -31.12 -3.32 -15.04
CA GLY A 218 -30.37 -4.54 -15.36
C GLY A 218 -30.11 -4.81 -16.85
N THR A 219 -30.76 -4.11 -17.79
CA THR A 219 -30.60 -4.36 -19.24
C THR A 219 -29.48 -3.51 -19.86
N VAL A 220 -28.82 -4.07 -20.88
CA VAL A 220 -27.66 -3.44 -21.55
C VAL A 220 -28.00 -3.01 -22.98
N PHE A 221 -28.65 -3.90 -23.74
CA PHE A 221 -28.84 -3.72 -25.19
C PHE A 221 -29.69 -2.47 -25.56
N PRO A 222 -30.82 -2.15 -24.88
CA PRO A 222 -31.63 -0.98 -25.21
C PRO A 222 -30.87 0.33 -25.05
N VAL A 223 -30.11 0.48 -23.96
CA VAL A 223 -29.34 1.70 -23.69
C VAL A 223 -28.14 1.85 -24.64
N LEU A 224 -27.47 0.76 -25.01
CA LEU A 224 -26.40 0.81 -26.03
C LEU A 224 -26.91 1.35 -27.37
N LEU A 225 -28.05 0.85 -27.85
CA LEU A 225 -28.67 1.32 -29.11
C LEU A 225 -29.15 2.78 -28.99
N ALA A 226 -29.80 3.12 -27.89
CA ALA A 226 -30.30 4.47 -27.65
C ALA A 226 -29.16 5.51 -27.62
N VAL A 227 -28.05 5.18 -26.96
CA VAL A 227 -26.88 6.06 -26.80
C VAL A 227 -26.01 6.10 -28.05
N TRP A 228 -25.96 5.02 -28.85
CA TRP A 228 -25.39 5.05 -30.20
C TRP A 228 -26.18 6.01 -31.12
N PHE A 229 -27.51 5.90 -31.14
CA PHE A 229 -28.38 6.79 -31.89
C PHE A 229 -28.26 8.25 -31.41
N MET A 230 -28.24 8.47 -30.09
CA MET A 230 -28.00 9.78 -29.47
C MET A 230 -26.68 10.40 -29.92
N SER A 231 -25.58 9.63 -29.88
CA SER A 231 -24.25 10.09 -30.27
C SER A 231 -24.15 10.40 -31.78
N HIS A 232 -25.01 9.82 -32.60
CA HIS A 232 -25.14 10.16 -34.02
C HIS A 232 -26.00 11.42 -34.22
N LEU A 233 -27.16 11.51 -33.54
CA LEU A 233 -28.08 12.64 -33.62
C LEU A 233 -27.43 13.94 -33.11
N GLU A 234 -26.75 13.91 -31.97
CA GLU A 234 -26.04 15.06 -31.39
C GLU A 234 -25.06 15.65 -32.43
N LYS A 235 -24.27 14.79 -33.09
CA LYS A 235 -23.31 15.18 -34.14
C LYS A 235 -23.95 15.69 -35.43
N GLN A 236 -25.23 15.40 -35.69
CA GLN A 236 -25.99 16.06 -36.76
C GLN A 236 -26.57 17.40 -36.33
N LEU A 237 -27.07 17.51 -35.09
CA LEU A 237 -27.64 18.74 -34.54
C LEU A 237 -26.58 19.84 -34.41
N ARG A 238 -25.38 19.51 -33.88
CA ARG A 238 -24.19 20.40 -33.83
C ARG A 238 -23.71 20.92 -35.20
N LYS A 239 -24.17 20.33 -36.30
CA LYS A 239 -23.84 20.75 -37.68
C LYS A 239 -24.96 21.56 -38.36
N ARG A 240 -26.13 21.70 -37.71
CA ARG A 240 -27.32 22.38 -38.25
C ARG A 240 -27.79 23.55 -37.39
N ILE A 241 -27.50 23.52 -36.10
CA ILE A 241 -27.85 24.58 -35.15
C ILE A 241 -26.71 25.62 -35.12
N PRO A 242 -27.00 26.93 -35.25
CA PRO A 242 -25.99 27.98 -35.13
C PRO A 242 -25.35 28.01 -33.73
N ASP A 243 -24.05 28.30 -33.65
CA ASP A 243 -23.23 28.26 -32.42
C ASP A 243 -23.88 29.00 -31.23
N ALA A 244 -24.52 30.15 -31.48
CA ALA A 244 -25.21 30.95 -30.46
C ALA A 244 -26.38 30.23 -29.76
N LEU A 245 -26.87 29.13 -30.34
CA LEU A 245 -27.96 28.30 -29.83
C LEU A 245 -27.54 26.86 -29.51
N ASP A 246 -26.36 26.42 -29.94
CA ASP A 246 -25.88 25.03 -29.77
C ASP A 246 -25.85 24.58 -28.30
N LEU A 247 -25.38 25.45 -27.40
CA LEU A 247 -25.31 25.17 -25.96
C LEU A 247 -26.68 24.85 -25.32
N ILE A 248 -27.79 25.30 -25.94
CA ILE A 248 -29.15 25.14 -25.41
C ILE A 248 -29.95 24.13 -26.25
N LEU A 249 -30.07 24.36 -27.56
CA LEU A 249 -30.94 23.57 -28.44
C LEU A 249 -30.40 22.18 -28.75
N THR A 250 -29.08 22.01 -28.94
CA THR A 250 -28.50 20.70 -29.22
C THR A 250 -28.74 19.69 -28.10
N PRO A 251 -28.39 19.94 -26.82
CA PRO A 251 -28.66 18.97 -25.75
C PRO A 251 -30.16 18.76 -25.52
N PHE A 252 -30.98 19.82 -25.58
CA PHE A 252 -32.43 19.77 -25.43
C PHE A 252 -33.10 18.85 -26.47
N LEU A 253 -32.85 19.11 -27.76
CA LEU A 253 -33.41 18.31 -28.86
C LEU A 253 -32.82 16.90 -28.88
N THR A 254 -31.53 16.73 -28.56
CA THR A 254 -30.91 15.40 -28.44
C THR A 254 -31.66 14.56 -27.41
N VAL A 255 -31.82 15.05 -26.17
CA VAL A 255 -32.44 14.27 -25.09
C VAL A 255 -33.93 14.00 -25.36
N ILE A 256 -34.68 14.98 -25.87
CA ILE A 256 -36.11 14.78 -26.18
C ILE A 256 -36.30 13.73 -27.28
N ILE A 257 -35.63 13.90 -28.42
CA ILE A 257 -35.80 13.00 -29.58
C ILE A 257 -35.32 11.59 -29.23
N THR A 258 -34.20 11.45 -28.53
CA THR A 258 -33.65 10.14 -28.16
C THR A 258 -34.43 9.46 -27.05
N GLY A 259 -34.99 10.22 -26.09
CA GLY A 259 -35.91 9.69 -25.08
C GLY A 259 -37.18 9.11 -25.69
N PHE A 260 -37.83 9.85 -26.61
CA PHE A 260 -38.98 9.32 -27.35
C PHE A 260 -38.60 8.11 -28.22
N VAL A 261 -37.50 8.16 -28.97
CA VAL A 261 -37.06 7.02 -29.80
C VAL A 261 -36.75 5.78 -28.94
N ALA A 262 -36.13 5.98 -27.77
CA ALA A 262 -35.77 4.90 -26.87
C ALA A 262 -37.01 4.20 -26.26
N LEU A 263 -38.01 4.98 -25.83
CA LEU A 263 -39.22 4.42 -25.21
C LEU A 263 -40.24 3.89 -26.23
N LEU A 264 -40.40 4.54 -27.39
CA LEU A 264 -41.43 4.17 -28.39
C LEU A 264 -40.98 3.07 -29.36
N PHE A 265 -39.69 2.96 -29.67
CA PHE A 265 -39.19 2.02 -30.68
C PHE A 265 -38.18 1.02 -30.11
N ILE A 266 -37.12 1.50 -29.45
CA ILE A 266 -36.05 0.62 -28.94
C ILE A 266 -36.56 -0.26 -27.80
N GLY A 267 -37.44 0.27 -26.94
CA GLY A 267 -38.11 -0.47 -25.86
C GLY A 267 -38.94 -1.66 -26.36
N PRO A 268 -39.97 -1.43 -27.21
CA PRO A 268 -40.77 -2.51 -27.80
C PRO A 268 -39.94 -3.50 -28.64
N ALA A 269 -38.95 -3.03 -29.42
CA ALA A 269 -38.06 -3.92 -30.16
C ALA A 269 -37.20 -4.80 -29.23
N GLY A 270 -36.67 -4.21 -28.15
CA GLY A 270 -35.96 -4.93 -27.10
C GLY A 270 -36.84 -5.96 -26.38
N ARG A 271 -38.13 -5.66 -26.19
CA ARG A 271 -39.11 -6.62 -25.66
C ARG A 271 -39.35 -7.78 -26.61
N VAL A 272 -39.63 -7.54 -27.89
CA VAL A 272 -39.84 -8.63 -28.88
C VAL A 272 -38.61 -9.54 -28.98
N LEU A 273 -37.41 -8.97 -28.90
CA LEU A 273 -36.16 -9.73 -28.86
C LEU A 273 -36.00 -10.52 -27.54
N GLY A 274 -36.37 -9.93 -26.39
CA GLY A 274 -36.35 -10.60 -25.08
C GLY A 274 -37.38 -11.73 -24.96
N ASP A 275 -38.61 -11.52 -25.44
CA ASP A 275 -39.67 -12.52 -25.50
C ASP A 275 -39.25 -13.68 -26.44
N GLY A 276 -38.61 -13.39 -27.58
CA GLY A 276 -38.04 -14.38 -28.49
C GLY A 276 -36.90 -15.21 -27.88
N ILE A 277 -35.98 -14.58 -27.16
CA ILE A 277 -34.92 -15.28 -26.39
C ILE A 277 -35.53 -16.13 -25.28
N SER A 278 -36.55 -15.62 -24.58
CA SER A 278 -37.23 -16.33 -23.48
C SER A 278 -37.99 -17.55 -24.00
N PHE A 279 -38.66 -17.44 -25.16
CA PHE A 279 -39.27 -18.57 -25.85
C PHE A 279 -38.22 -19.61 -26.29
N GLY A 280 -37.11 -19.17 -26.89
CA GLY A 280 -36.01 -20.04 -27.29
C GLY A 280 -35.41 -20.81 -26.10
N LEU A 281 -35.11 -20.11 -25.00
CA LEU A 281 -34.61 -20.72 -23.76
C LEU A 281 -35.64 -21.67 -23.12
N SER A 282 -36.93 -21.32 -23.15
CA SER A 282 -38.00 -22.18 -22.61
C SER A 282 -38.15 -23.46 -23.42
N ALA A 283 -38.10 -23.38 -24.76
CA ALA A 283 -38.10 -24.56 -25.63
C ALA A 283 -36.86 -25.43 -25.42
N LEU A 284 -35.69 -24.81 -25.19
CA LEU A 284 -34.45 -25.50 -24.84
C LEU A 284 -34.58 -26.20 -23.47
N TYR A 285 -35.18 -25.55 -22.47
CA TYR A 285 -35.47 -26.15 -21.17
C TYR A 285 -36.49 -27.29 -21.23
N GLU A 286 -37.52 -27.20 -22.08
CA GLU A 286 -38.47 -28.31 -22.27
C GLU A 286 -37.86 -29.51 -23.00
N GLN A 287 -36.97 -29.28 -23.97
CA GLN A 287 -36.25 -30.37 -24.65
C GLN A 287 -35.17 -30.99 -23.74
N ALA A 288 -34.39 -30.16 -23.06
CA ALA A 288 -33.43 -30.60 -22.05
C ALA A 288 -34.12 -31.34 -20.89
N GLY A 289 -35.31 -30.90 -20.47
CA GLY A 289 -36.11 -31.57 -19.44
C GLY A 289 -36.56 -32.97 -19.83
N ARG A 290 -36.86 -33.21 -21.12
CA ARG A 290 -37.17 -34.56 -21.65
C ARG A 290 -35.93 -35.46 -21.66
N LEU A 291 -34.73 -34.91 -21.90
CA LEU A 291 -33.46 -35.63 -21.82
C LEU A 291 -33.03 -35.88 -20.36
N ALA A 292 -33.25 -34.93 -19.46
CA ALA A 292 -32.93 -35.02 -18.03
C ALA A 292 -33.86 -35.98 -17.27
N GLY A 293 -35.05 -36.28 -17.81
CA GLY A 293 -36.04 -37.20 -17.22
C GLY A 293 -35.57 -38.65 -17.02
N GLY A 294 -34.37 -39.01 -17.48
CA GLY A 294 -33.78 -40.34 -17.30
C GLY A 294 -33.13 -40.60 -15.92
N SER A 295 -32.90 -39.59 -15.07
CA SER A 295 -32.36 -39.80 -13.72
C SER A 295 -32.89 -38.79 -12.69
N GLY A 296 -33.35 -39.29 -11.54
CA GLY A 296 -34.10 -38.51 -10.55
C GLY A 296 -33.31 -37.46 -9.75
N VAL A 297 -32.02 -37.26 -10.03
CA VAL A 297 -31.09 -36.48 -9.19
C VAL A 297 -31.36 -34.97 -9.25
N TRP A 298 -31.80 -34.45 -10.39
CA TRP A 298 -31.97 -32.99 -10.59
C TRP A 298 -33.23 -32.39 -9.95
N ARG A 299 -34.21 -33.21 -9.55
CA ARG A 299 -35.50 -32.71 -9.05
C ARG A 299 -35.45 -32.22 -7.60
N ASP A 300 -34.51 -32.73 -6.81
CA ASP A 300 -34.46 -32.48 -5.37
C ASP A 300 -33.54 -31.29 -5.01
N LEU A 301 -32.73 -30.80 -5.97
CA LEU A 301 -31.87 -29.62 -5.82
C LEU A 301 -32.63 -28.28 -5.98
N PHE A 302 -33.79 -28.25 -6.64
CA PHE A 302 -34.56 -27.03 -6.92
C PHE A 302 -36.07 -27.22 -6.74
N PRO A 303 -36.61 -27.16 -5.51
CA PRO A 303 -38.02 -27.39 -5.21
C PRO A 303 -38.94 -26.19 -5.56
N TYR A 304 -38.88 -25.66 -6.78
CA TYR A 304 -39.75 -24.58 -7.24
C TYR A 304 -41.17 -25.08 -7.57
N ARG A 305 -42.01 -25.12 -6.53
CA ARG A 305 -43.39 -25.62 -6.59
C ARG A 305 -44.34 -24.58 -7.19
N HIS A 306 -44.47 -24.54 -8.52
CA HIS A 306 -45.49 -23.73 -9.19
C HIS A 306 -46.90 -24.07 -8.69
N HIS A 307 -47.51 -23.16 -7.94
CA HIS A 307 -48.95 -23.17 -7.71
C HIS A 307 -49.65 -22.85 -9.05
N ARG A 308 -50.41 -23.83 -9.57
CA ARG A 308 -51.34 -23.57 -10.68
C ARG A 308 -52.43 -22.61 -10.20
N HIS A 309 -52.68 -21.53 -10.94
CA HIS A 309 -53.90 -20.75 -10.76
C HIS A 309 -55.13 -21.63 -11.08
N PRO A 310 -56.22 -21.55 -10.29
CA PRO A 310 -57.51 -22.08 -10.72
C PRO A 310 -58.08 -21.20 -11.86
N PRO A 311 -59.02 -21.73 -12.68
CA PRO A 311 -59.65 -20.95 -13.75
C PRO A 311 -60.44 -19.75 -13.21
N GLN A 312 -60.49 -18.66 -13.97
CA GLN A 312 -61.33 -17.51 -13.66
C GLN A 312 -62.81 -17.85 -13.89
N LEU A 313 -63.67 -17.55 -12.91
CA LEU A 313 -65.12 -17.47 -13.09
C LEU A 313 -65.55 -16.00 -13.25
N PRO A 314 -66.62 -15.71 -14.01
CA PRO A 314 -66.94 -14.35 -14.44
C PRO A 314 -67.55 -13.45 -13.34
N ARG A 315 -67.40 -12.14 -13.55
CA ARG A 315 -67.91 -11.03 -12.71
C ARG A 315 -69.39 -11.18 -12.33
N HIS A 316 -69.75 -10.78 -11.11
CA HIS A 316 -71.05 -10.14 -10.85
C HIS A 316 -70.96 -9.03 -9.78
N ARG A 317 -72.06 -8.30 -9.55
CA ARG A 317 -72.08 -6.91 -9.00
C ARG A 317 -72.40 -6.80 -7.50
N GLY A 318 -71.78 -5.81 -6.86
CA GLY A 318 -72.43 -4.94 -5.85
C GLY A 318 -72.30 -5.34 -4.37
N GLY A 319 -72.60 -4.38 -3.48
CA GLY A 319 -72.71 -4.59 -2.02
C GLY A 319 -71.83 -3.65 -1.19
N ALA A 320 -72.44 -2.79 -0.37
CA ALA A 320 -71.78 -1.77 0.44
C ALA A 320 -71.56 -2.18 1.92
N ALA A 321 -70.66 -1.42 2.58
CA ALA A 321 -70.61 -1.14 4.04
C ALA A 321 -70.22 -2.28 5.04
N GLY A 322 -69.68 -1.86 6.20
CA GLY A 322 -69.49 -2.73 7.38
C GLY A 322 -68.19 -2.54 8.17
N GLN A 323 -68.24 -1.78 9.28
CA GLN A 323 -67.27 -1.78 10.40
C GLN A 323 -67.92 -2.53 11.61
N PRO A 324 -67.26 -2.74 12.78
CA PRO A 324 -65.87 -3.16 13.10
C PRO A 324 -65.81 -4.22 14.26
N CYS A 325 -64.62 -4.39 14.88
CA CYS A 325 -64.35 -4.72 16.31
C CYS A 325 -64.10 -6.18 16.84
N HIS A 326 -62.90 -6.32 17.45
CA HIS A 326 -62.54 -6.93 18.75
C HIS A 326 -62.76 -8.44 19.14
N ARG A 327 -61.60 -9.14 19.21
CA ARG A 327 -60.93 -9.71 20.43
C ARG A 327 -61.44 -11.03 21.09
N ARG A 328 -60.46 -11.89 21.46
CA ARG A 328 -60.55 -13.26 22.08
C ARG A 328 -60.99 -14.36 21.08
N GLN A 329 -60.70 -15.66 21.25
CA GLN A 329 -60.31 -16.45 22.45
C GLN A 329 -59.38 -17.66 22.09
N LEU A 330 -58.96 -18.46 23.10
CA LEU A 330 -58.20 -19.74 22.96
C LEU A 330 -59.12 -20.93 22.60
N PRO A 331 -58.58 -22.10 22.17
CA PRO A 331 -58.50 -23.26 23.09
C PRO A 331 -57.25 -24.17 22.91
N ALA A 332 -57.18 -25.30 23.64
CA ALA A 332 -56.06 -26.26 23.67
C ALA A 332 -56.51 -27.73 23.88
N ALA A 333 -55.68 -28.72 23.49
CA ALA A 333 -55.79 -30.19 23.71
C ALA A 333 -54.57 -30.92 23.07
N HIS A 334 -54.11 -32.16 23.39
CA HIS A 334 -54.22 -33.05 24.57
C HIS A 334 -53.21 -34.25 24.47
N LEU A 335 -52.62 -34.70 25.61
CA LEU A 335 -52.21 -36.09 25.98
C LEU A 335 -51.18 -36.91 25.14
N GLY A 336 -50.41 -37.88 25.67
CA GLY A 336 -50.22 -38.34 27.07
C GLY A 336 -49.35 -39.64 27.22
N HIS A 337 -49.12 -40.11 28.47
CA HIS A 337 -48.45 -41.38 28.94
C HIS A 337 -46.92 -41.58 28.70
N GLY A 338 -46.14 -42.30 29.55
CA GLY A 338 -46.35 -42.75 30.96
C GLY A 338 -45.40 -43.89 31.47
N GLN A 339 -45.04 -43.89 32.79
CA GLN A 339 -44.35 -44.96 33.59
C GLN A 339 -42.84 -45.24 33.31
N ARG A 340 -41.96 -45.78 34.20
CA ARG A 340 -41.88 -46.06 35.67
C ARG A 340 -40.37 -46.25 36.10
N GLY A 341 -40.04 -46.22 37.41
CA GLY A 341 -38.68 -46.51 37.98
C GLY A 341 -38.46 -48.00 38.39
N PRO A 342 -37.55 -48.39 39.35
CA PRO A 342 -36.86 -47.57 40.39
C PRO A 342 -35.39 -47.97 40.83
N GLY A 343 -34.72 -47.10 41.62
CA GLY A 343 -33.62 -47.40 42.60
C GLY A 343 -32.23 -47.78 42.03
N TRP A 344 -31.06 -47.49 42.63
CA TRP A 344 -30.61 -46.85 43.90
C TRP A 344 -29.30 -46.03 43.60
N GLY A 345 -28.51 -45.40 44.49
CA GLY A 345 -28.41 -45.31 45.97
C GLY A 345 -27.28 -44.33 46.39
N LEU A 346 -26.80 -44.36 47.65
CA LEU A 346 -25.69 -43.54 48.21
C LEU A 346 -24.88 -44.32 49.28
N PRO A 347 -23.67 -43.87 49.67
CA PRO A 347 -23.52 -43.21 50.99
C PRO A 347 -22.56 -41.99 51.00
N ARG A 348 -22.30 -41.41 52.19
CA ARG A 348 -21.64 -40.08 52.39
C ARG A 348 -20.90 -40.01 53.75
N GLY A 349 -19.84 -39.20 53.84
CA GLY A 349 -19.18 -38.76 55.11
C GLY A 349 -17.79 -39.37 55.38
N LEU A 350 -16.99 -38.89 56.35
CA LEU A 350 -17.06 -37.69 57.22
C LEU A 350 -15.70 -37.55 58.01
N LEU A 351 -15.50 -36.46 58.78
CA LEU A 351 -14.37 -36.19 59.72
C LEU A 351 -12.96 -35.93 59.11
N GLN A 352 -11.99 -35.27 59.76
CA GLN A 352 -11.97 -34.07 60.65
C GLN A 352 -10.51 -33.52 60.73
N ASP A 353 -10.33 -32.28 61.23
CA ASP A 353 -9.04 -31.66 61.60
C ASP A 353 -8.77 -31.89 63.12
N PRO A 354 -7.51 -32.07 63.56
CA PRO A 354 -6.95 -31.08 64.50
C PRO A 354 -5.42 -30.84 64.47
N GLY A 355 -5.04 -29.58 64.22
CA GLY A 355 -4.15 -28.72 65.03
C GLY A 355 -3.00 -29.23 65.94
N ARG A 356 -1.83 -28.56 65.74
CA ARG A 356 -0.82 -28.06 66.72
C ARG A 356 0.31 -28.94 67.30
N GLU A 357 1.43 -28.23 67.52
CA GLU A 357 2.51 -28.40 68.54
C GLU A 357 3.67 -29.43 68.36
N ASP A 358 4.72 -28.96 67.66
CA ASP A 358 6.09 -28.69 68.16
C ASP A 358 7.16 -29.81 68.35
N GLN A 359 8.45 -29.40 68.21
CA GLN A 359 9.73 -30.12 68.41
C GLN A 359 10.07 -31.27 67.42
N GLY A 360 11.32 -31.48 66.95
CA GLY A 360 12.54 -30.65 67.01
C GLY A 360 13.83 -31.37 66.54
N HIS A 361 14.70 -30.67 65.76
CA HIS A 361 16.10 -31.03 65.37
C HIS A 361 16.30 -32.27 64.43
N HIS A 362 17.37 -32.41 63.61
CA HIS A 362 18.63 -31.64 63.39
C HIS A 362 19.17 -31.79 61.93
N GLY A 363 19.71 -30.70 61.34
CA GLY A 363 20.78 -30.71 60.29
C GLY A 363 20.38 -31.01 58.82
N ALA A 364 21.11 -30.52 57.78
CA ALA A 364 22.17 -29.49 57.73
C ALA A 364 22.41 -28.96 56.28
N GLY A 365 22.74 -27.66 56.12
CA GLY A 365 23.18 -27.00 54.86
C GLY A 365 22.06 -26.66 53.85
N GLY A 366 22.00 -25.51 53.16
CA GLY A 366 22.90 -24.34 53.04
C GLY A 366 23.43 -24.18 51.59
N HIS A 367 23.24 -23.08 50.84
CA HIS A 367 22.84 -21.70 51.17
C HIS A 367 22.00 -21.02 50.06
N VAL A 368 21.23 -19.99 50.43
CA VAL A 368 20.70 -18.91 49.55
C VAL A 368 20.82 -17.55 50.29
N LEU A 369 20.80 -16.44 49.55
CA LEU A 369 20.75 -15.02 49.99
C LEU A 369 19.63 -14.75 51.03
N PRO A 370 19.74 -13.71 51.91
CA PRO A 370 19.19 -12.38 51.53
C PRO A 370 19.79 -11.09 52.18
N ALA A 371 19.52 -9.96 51.52
CA ALA A 371 19.18 -8.60 51.99
C ALA A 371 19.79 -7.91 53.25
N TRP A 372 20.36 -6.71 53.01
CA TRP A 372 20.18 -5.40 53.70
C TRP A 372 20.22 -5.24 55.25
N HIS A 373 21.05 -4.30 55.72
CA HIS A 373 20.78 -3.52 56.95
C HIS A 373 21.43 -2.11 56.99
N HIS A 374 21.04 -1.27 57.96
CA HIS A 374 21.19 0.21 57.96
C HIS A 374 22.41 0.83 58.70
N ARG A 375 22.80 2.05 58.27
CA ARG A 375 23.07 3.29 59.07
C ARG A 375 22.76 4.53 58.19
N GLY A 376 22.41 5.74 58.64
CA GLY A 376 21.99 6.26 59.96
C GLY A 376 22.22 7.79 60.10
N GLY A 377 21.20 8.60 60.48
CA GLY A 377 21.23 10.08 60.63
C GLY A 377 20.16 10.79 59.74
N ASP A 378 19.06 11.45 60.17
CA ASP A 378 18.70 12.35 61.31
C ASP A 378 19.21 13.81 61.07
N LEU A 379 18.45 14.94 61.15
CA LEU A 379 17.15 15.29 61.79
C LEU A 379 16.38 16.47 61.10
N ARG A 380 15.04 16.49 61.24
CA ARG A 380 14.06 17.65 61.28
C ARG A 380 13.90 18.55 60.03
N GLY A 381 12.68 19.02 59.67
CA GLY A 381 11.35 18.77 60.24
C GLY A 381 10.20 19.46 59.45
N GLN A 382 8.94 19.07 59.72
CA GLN A 382 7.69 19.64 59.16
C GLN A 382 6.95 20.52 60.20
N PRO A 383 5.87 21.26 59.85
CA PRO A 383 4.49 20.70 59.81
C PRO A 383 3.80 20.84 58.42
N ALA A 384 3.04 19.84 57.94
CA ALA A 384 1.63 19.51 58.24
C ALA A 384 0.61 20.44 57.52
N LEU A 385 -0.11 19.99 56.48
CA LEU A 385 -1.27 19.06 56.40
C LEU A 385 -2.64 19.76 56.49
N HIS A 386 -3.46 19.65 55.44
CA HIS A 386 -4.90 19.35 55.58
C HIS A 386 -5.50 18.78 54.27
N GLN A 387 -6.63 18.07 54.39
CA GLN A 387 -7.28 17.29 53.32
C GLN A 387 -8.56 17.98 52.80
N ALA A 388 -8.98 17.64 51.56
CA ALA A 388 -10.32 17.11 51.22
C ALA A 388 -10.83 17.46 49.79
N LEU A 389 -11.39 16.46 49.12
CA LEU A 389 -12.33 16.53 47.98
C LEU A 389 -13.79 16.45 48.54
N PRO A 390 -14.91 16.38 47.76
CA PRO A 390 -15.10 16.39 46.30
C PRO A 390 -16.24 17.32 45.79
N GLY A 391 -16.58 17.27 44.49
CA GLY A 391 -17.88 17.76 44.00
C GLY A 391 -18.06 17.82 42.47
N ARG A 392 -18.98 17.02 41.91
CA ARG A 392 -19.46 17.12 40.51
C ARG A 392 -20.90 17.65 40.48
N SER A 393 -21.24 18.63 39.63
CA SER A 393 -22.59 18.67 39.01
C SER A 393 -22.72 19.57 37.78
N VAL A 394 -23.10 18.92 36.68
CA VAL A 394 -23.60 19.43 35.39
C VAL A 394 -24.78 20.41 35.54
N ARG A 395 -24.84 21.51 34.76
CA ARG A 395 -25.99 21.80 33.84
C ARG A 395 -25.84 23.00 32.89
N ARG A 396 -26.62 22.90 31.80
CA ARG A 396 -26.77 23.83 30.66
C ARG A 396 -27.51 25.11 31.04
N GLY A 397 -27.33 26.19 30.27
CA GLY A 397 -28.50 26.77 29.60
C GLY A 397 -28.63 28.28 29.36
N LEU A 398 -28.74 28.61 28.07
CA LEU A 398 -29.58 29.68 27.48
C LEU A 398 -29.14 31.16 27.46
N ARG A 399 -29.57 31.82 26.37
CA ARG A 399 -29.32 33.21 25.97
C ARG A 399 -30.36 34.17 26.58
N ARG A 400 -30.03 35.46 26.70
CA ARG A 400 -30.81 36.54 26.03
C ARG A 400 -30.03 37.86 25.91
N ARG A 401 -30.55 38.76 25.06
CA ARG A 401 -30.03 40.12 24.76
C ARG A 401 -30.79 41.17 25.57
N LEU A 402 -30.19 42.36 25.73
CA LEU A 402 -30.70 43.75 25.59
C LEU A 402 -29.52 44.67 26.00
N ARG A 403 -29.00 45.69 25.29
CA ARG A 403 -29.48 46.77 24.38
C ARG A 403 -29.93 48.04 25.13
N GLY A 404 -29.20 49.15 24.91
CA GLY A 404 -29.38 50.49 25.50
C GLY A 404 -28.08 50.99 26.17
N GLY A 405 -27.70 52.28 26.12
CA GLY A 405 -28.24 53.42 25.36
C GLY A 405 -27.89 54.77 26.03
N GLY A 406 -27.42 55.77 25.26
CA GLY A 406 -26.96 57.08 25.76
C GLY A 406 -25.43 57.22 25.68
N GLN A 407 -24.76 58.14 24.96
CA GLN A 407 -25.08 59.38 24.21
C GLN A 407 -24.85 60.71 24.97
N GLY A 408 -23.87 61.49 24.48
CA GLY A 408 -23.61 62.91 24.80
C GLY A 408 -22.18 63.19 25.30
N ARG A 409 -21.54 64.35 25.04
CA ARG A 409 -21.74 65.40 24.00
C ARG A 409 -20.65 66.49 24.18
N HIS A 410 -20.06 67.03 23.11
CA HIS A 410 -19.26 68.28 23.03
C HIS A 410 -17.95 68.37 23.88
N ASP A 411 -16.96 69.25 23.65
CA ASP A 411 -16.32 69.88 22.47
C ASP A 411 -14.99 70.55 22.97
N GLY A 412 -14.02 71.03 22.17
CA GLY A 412 -13.83 70.97 20.71
C GLY A 412 -13.03 72.17 20.16
N GLY A 413 -11.77 71.98 19.69
CA GLY A 413 -10.96 73.02 19.01
C GLY A 413 -9.43 73.01 19.31
N GLY A 414 -8.63 73.45 18.33
CA GLY A 414 -7.23 73.91 18.54
C GLY A 414 -6.09 72.93 18.15
N PRO A 415 -5.00 73.38 17.46
CA PRO A 415 -3.94 72.49 16.95
C PRO A 415 -2.50 72.76 17.47
N ASP A 416 -1.56 72.00 16.88
CA ASP A 416 -0.09 72.14 16.80
C ASP A 416 0.85 71.54 17.89
N ARG A 417 1.38 70.35 17.51
CA ARG A 417 2.81 69.95 17.44
C ARG A 417 3.62 69.41 18.64
N HIS A 418 4.19 68.23 18.33
CA HIS A 418 5.49 67.67 18.74
C HIS A 418 5.60 66.97 20.12
N PRO A 419 6.52 65.98 20.25
CA PRO A 419 6.11 64.69 20.80
C PRO A 419 6.82 64.26 22.10
N GLY A 420 6.18 63.35 22.84
CA GLY A 420 6.74 62.69 24.03
C GLY A 420 6.20 61.27 24.24
N HIS A 421 6.99 60.43 24.91
CA HIS A 421 6.74 59.00 25.15
C HIS A 421 5.50 58.70 26.03
N GLY A 422 4.91 57.50 25.91
CA GLY A 422 4.09 56.93 27.00
C GLY A 422 3.10 55.81 26.61
N HIS A 423 3.43 54.57 26.99
CA HIS A 423 2.63 53.33 26.86
C HIS A 423 1.10 53.43 27.10
N ARG A 424 0.32 52.61 26.36
CA ARG A 424 -0.67 51.63 26.89
C ARG A 424 -1.02 50.56 25.81
N PRO A 425 -1.78 49.47 26.09
CA PRO A 425 -1.37 48.13 25.63
C PRO A 425 -2.28 47.46 24.57
N ALA A 426 -1.79 46.29 24.11
CA ALA A 426 -2.56 45.12 23.67
C ALA A 426 -3.58 45.29 22.52
N HIS A 427 -3.14 44.92 21.31
CA HIS A 427 -4.00 44.35 20.27
C HIS A 427 -3.43 43.01 19.81
N GLU A 428 -4.30 42.11 19.37
CA GLU A 428 -3.98 40.72 19.01
C GLU A 428 -3.09 40.63 17.74
N PRO A 429 -2.05 39.78 17.71
CA PRO A 429 -1.21 39.62 16.53
C PRO A 429 -1.86 38.69 15.49
N HIS A 430 -2.28 39.25 14.36
CA HIS A 430 -2.40 38.45 13.12
C HIS A 430 -1.03 37.85 12.75
N PRO A 431 -0.97 36.61 12.24
CA PRO A 431 0.31 35.93 11.97
C PRO A 431 1.10 36.61 10.85
N LEU A 432 2.28 37.12 11.20
CA LEU A 432 3.23 37.71 10.26
C LEU A 432 3.88 36.61 9.40
N ARG A 433 3.56 36.58 8.10
CA ARG A 433 4.29 35.74 7.14
C ARG A 433 5.78 36.14 7.10
N HIS A 434 6.67 35.21 7.45
CA HIS A 434 8.11 35.41 7.31
C HIS A 434 8.48 35.68 5.84
N ARG A 435 9.15 36.82 5.59
CA ARG A 435 9.54 37.29 4.24
C ARG A 435 11.01 36.97 3.89
N SER A 436 11.62 35.98 4.54
CA SER A 436 12.98 35.50 4.26
C SER A 436 13.00 34.52 3.09
N GLY A 437 12.58 33.27 3.31
CA GLY A 437 12.59 32.20 2.29
C GLY A 437 11.81 32.53 1.02
N ASP A 438 10.74 33.31 1.13
CA ASP A 438 9.94 33.83 0.00
C ASP A 438 10.76 34.70 -0.99
N ARG A 439 11.95 35.20 -0.61
CA ARG A 439 12.88 35.85 -1.56
C ARG A 439 13.88 34.89 -2.21
N LEU A 440 14.35 33.87 -1.49
CA LEU A 440 15.17 32.79 -2.06
C LEU A 440 14.36 32.00 -3.10
N TRP A 441 13.16 31.55 -2.74
CA TRP A 441 12.26 30.82 -3.64
C TRP A 441 11.91 31.60 -4.92
N ARG A 442 11.67 32.91 -4.83
CA ARG A 442 11.42 33.77 -6.01
C ARG A 442 12.65 33.97 -6.90
N ARG A 443 13.86 33.75 -6.38
CA ARG A 443 15.11 33.73 -7.15
C ARG A 443 15.29 32.36 -7.80
N PHE A 444 15.12 31.29 -7.03
CA PHE A 444 15.24 29.89 -7.46
C PHE A 444 14.25 29.51 -8.57
N ARG A 445 12.99 29.95 -8.44
CA ARG A 445 11.92 29.75 -9.44
C ARG A 445 12.15 30.46 -10.78
N ARG A 446 13.21 31.28 -10.89
CA ARG A 446 13.70 31.86 -12.17
C ARG A 446 14.90 31.10 -12.77
N LEU A 447 15.51 30.20 -12.01
CA LEU A 447 16.68 29.42 -12.40
C LEU A 447 16.31 27.98 -12.82
N LEU A 448 15.18 27.45 -12.32
CA LEU A 448 14.61 26.20 -12.82
C LEU A 448 14.31 26.28 -14.34
N PRO A 449 14.88 25.38 -15.17
CA PRO A 449 14.62 25.38 -16.62
C PRO A 449 13.13 25.20 -16.93
N ALA A 450 12.63 25.93 -17.93
CA ALA A 450 11.21 25.89 -18.30
C ALA A 450 10.69 24.47 -18.66
N GLN A 451 11.58 23.59 -19.12
CA GLN A 451 11.27 22.19 -19.44
C GLN A 451 10.85 21.35 -18.21
N VAL A 452 11.22 21.74 -16.98
CA VAL A 452 10.87 21.00 -15.75
C VAL A 452 9.39 21.17 -15.37
N GLN A 453 8.68 22.14 -15.95
CA GLN A 453 7.26 22.40 -15.63
C GLN A 453 6.29 21.40 -16.30
N GLY A 454 6.76 20.60 -17.26
CA GLY A 454 5.94 19.66 -18.04
C GLY A 454 5.92 18.23 -17.47
N GLY A 455 5.33 18.02 -16.28
CA GLY A 455 5.21 16.65 -15.74
C GLY A 455 4.54 16.49 -14.37
N VAL A 456 4.42 17.56 -13.59
CA VAL A 456 3.84 17.51 -12.23
C VAL A 456 2.35 17.13 -12.29
N MET A 457 2.00 15.97 -11.75
CA MET A 457 0.61 15.61 -11.48
C MET A 457 0.08 16.43 -10.32
N LYS A 458 -1.15 16.96 -10.45
CA LYS A 458 -1.82 17.60 -9.31
C LYS A 458 -1.96 16.60 -8.17
N GLU A 459 -1.59 17.01 -6.96
CA GLU A 459 -1.69 16.22 -5.73
C GLU A 459 -3.03 15.52 -5.56
N SER A 460 -4.15 16.23 -5.77
CA SER A 460 -5.49 15.65 -5.70
C SER A 460 -5.76 14.55 -6.73
N HIS A 461 -5.04 14.51 -7.86
CA HIS A 461 -5.12 13.40 -8.81
C HIS A 461 -4.30 12.21 -8.33
N LEU A 462 -3.07 12.44 -7.85
CA LEU A 462 -2.19 11.39 -7.33
C LEU A 462 -2.80 10.72 -6.09
N LEU A 463 -3.31 11.50 -5.12
CA LEU A 463 -4.00 10.96 -3.94
C LEU A 463 -5.22 10.10 -4.31
N ASN A 464 -5.99 10.48 -5.34
CA ASN A 464 -7.09 9.65 -5.86
C ASN A 464 -6.59 8.34 -6.50
N GLN A 465 -5.40 8.31 -7.10
CA GLN A 465 -4.77 7.07 -7.57
C GLN A 465 -4.32 6.20 -6.39
N VAL A 466 -3.75 6.79 -5.32
CA VAL A 466 -3.35 6.07 -4.09
C VAL A 466 -4.56 5.42 -3.41
N VAL A 467 -5.62 6.20 -3.16
CA VAL A 467 -6.88 5.69 -2.55
C VAL A 467 -7.48 4.56 -3.39
N ARG A 468 -7.48 4.70 -4.72
CA ARG A 468 -7.95 3.62 -5.61
C ARG A 468 -7.07 2.37 -5.55
N SER A 469 -5.75 2.53 -5.42
CA SER A 469 -4.80 1.42 -5.30
C SER A 469 -5.00 0.64 -4.00
N LEU A 470 -5.12 1.37 -2.87
CA LEU A 470 -5.45 0.79 -1.56
C LEU A 470 -6.75 -0.02 -1.61
N LEU A 471 -7.85 0.61 -2.05
CA LEU A 471 -9.18 -0.03 -2.12
C LEU A 471 -9.24 -1.25 -3.06
N ALA A 472 -8.38 -1.32 -4.08
CA ALA A 472 -8.35 -2.44 -5.03
C ALA A 472 -7.32 -3.53 -4.66
N GLY A 473 -6.24 -3.17 -3.96
CA GLY A 473 -5.10 -4.05 -3.71
C GLY A 473 -4.97 -4.56 -2.28
N GLN A 474 -5.42 -3.82 -1.26
CA GLN A 474 -5.13 -4.17 0.15
C GLN A 474 -5.71 -5.53 0.56
N LEU A 475 -6.93 -5.86 0.11
CA LEU A 475 -7.53 -7.18 0.34
C LEU A 475 -6.80 -8.31 -0.41
N LYS A 476 -6.14 -7.99 -1.54
CA LYS A 476 -5.35 -8.97 -2.32
C LYS A 476 -3.99 -9.23 -1.66
N ALA A 477 -3.33 -8.17 -1.19
CA ALA A 477 -2.08 -8.28 -0.43
C ALA A 477 -2.29 -8.96 0.94
N ALA A 478 -3.42 -8.70 1.61
CA ALA A 478 -3.77 -9.35 2.88
C ALA A 478 -4.17 -10.84 2.73
N ALA A 479 -4.55 -11.29 1.53
CA ALA A 479 -4.85 -12.68 1.23
C ALA A 479 -3.62 -13.52 0.85
N ASP A 480 -2.45 -12.89 0.71
CA ASP A 480 -1.20 -13.57 0.38
C ASP A 480 -0.70 -14.43 1.57
N PRO A 481 -0.47 -15.75 1.40
CA PRO A 481 0.08 -16.61 2.46
C PRO A 481 1.50 -16.21 2.89
N HIS A 482 2.22 -15.39 2.11
CA HIS A 482 3.55 -14.86 2.44
C HIS A 482 3.51 -13.47 3.10
N ARG A 483 2.31 -12.88 3.30
CA ARG A 483 2.15 -11.60 4.01
C ARG A 483 2.57 -11.73 5.48
N PRO A 484 3.48 -10.88 5.99
CA PRO A 484 3.92 -10.93 7.38
C PRO A 484 2.77 -10.68 8.36
N ARG A 485 2.89 -11.28 9.56
CA ARG A 485 1.96 -11.14 10.68
C ARG A 485 2.36 -10.04 11.65
N TRP A 486 3.65 -9.71 11.74
CA TRP A 486 4.15 -8.74 12.73
C TRP A 486 5.30 -7.86 12.21
N HIS A 487 6.01 -8.24 11.14
CA HIS A 487 6.88 -7.28 10.44
C HIS A 487 6.05 -6.23 9.69
N LEU A 488 6.52 -4.98 9.70
CA LEU A 488 5.85 -3.89 9.00
C LEU A 488 6.03 -4.00 7.48
N ALA A 489 4.92 -4.02 6.74
CA ALA A 489 4.89 -3.99 5.28
C ALA A 489 3.82 -2.99 4.79
N ALA A 490 4.09 -2.26 3.70
CA ALA A 490 3.12 -1.31 3.16
C ALA A 490 1.82 -2.01 2.69
N PRO A 491 0.64 -1.37 2.75
CA PRO A 491 -0.63 -2.04 2.44
C PRO A 491 -0.75 -2.59 1.01
N VAL A 492 -0.11 -1.91 0.05
CA VAL A 492 -0.02 -2.26 -1.37
C VAL A 492 1.29 -1.72 -1.95
N GLY A 493 1.73 -2.27 -3.09
CA GLY A 493 2.88 -1.76 -3.84
C GLY A 493 4.23 -2.03 -3.17
N LEU A 494 5.24 -1.27 -3.57
CA LEU A 494 6.62 -1.43 -3.07
C LEU A 494 6.89 -0.57 -1.84
N LEU A 495 7.45 -1.20 -0.81
CA LEU A 495 8.16 -0.57 0.31
C LEU A 495 9.68 -0.70 0.09
N ASN A 496 10.44 0.25 0.62
CA ASN A 496 11.88 0.12 0.85
C ASN A 496 12.29 0.92 2.10
N ASP A 497 13.39 1.66 2.02
CA ASP A 497 14.11 2.40 3.06
C ASP A 497 13.22 2.95 4.20
N PRO A 498 13.46 2.58 5.48
CA PRO A 498 12.90 3.28 6.64
C PRO A 498 13.38 4.73 6.69
N ASN A 499 12.45 5.66 6.90
CA ASN A 499 12.67 7.10 6.85
C ASN A 499 12.05 7.80 8.05
N GLY A 500 12.54 9.00 8.35
CA GLY A 500 12.00 9.86 9.40
C GLY A 500 11.82 9.20 10.78
N PHE A 501 12.62 8.18 11.14
CA PHE A 501 12.39 7.41 12.37
C PHE A 501 12.71 8.24 13.61
N ILE A 502 11.69 8.51 14.45
CA ILE A 502 11.81 9.40 15.62
C ILE A 502 10.76 9.08 16.68
N GLU A 503 11.10 9.22 17.96
CA GLU A 503 10.11 9.38 19.01
C GLU A 503 9.74 10.86 19.15
N HIS A 504 8.46 11.19 18.95
CA HIS A 504 7.92 12.55 18.98
C HIS A 504 6.59 12.54 19.76
N ASP A 505 6.41 13.48 20.69
CA ASP A 505 5.24 13.60 21.57
C ASP A 505 4.78 12.26 22.22
N GLY A 506 5.73 11.39 22.59
CA GLY A 506 5.48 10.09 23.22
C GLY A 506 4.94 9.00 22.28
N ARG A 507 5.13 9.17 20.96
CA ARG A 507 4.87 8.14 19.93
C ARG A 507 6.14 7.91 19.11
N TYR A 508 6.39 6.66 18.73
CA TYR A 508 7.32 6.34 17.66
C TYR A 508 6.66 6.63 16.32
N HIS A 509 7.27 7.49 15.52
CA HIS A 509 6.92 7.77 14.13
C HIS A 509 7.91 7.02 13.23
N LEU A 510 7.41 6.18 12.33
CA LEU A 510 8.20 5.54 11.28
C LEU A 510 7.60 5.88 9.92
N PHE A 511 8.39 6.51 9.06
CA PHE A 511 8.07 6.72 7.66
C PHE A 511 8.83 5.70 6.82
N TYR A 512 8.47 5.58 5.55
CA TYR A 512 9.15 4.65 4.64
C TYR A 512 8.95 5.08 3.19
N GLN A 513 9.99 4.91 2.35
CA GLN A 513 9.81 5.06 0.90
C GLN A 513 8.73 4.08 0.41
N TRP A 514 7.78 4.60 -0.36
CA TRP A 514 6.60 3.87 -0.81
C TRP A 514 6.25 4.20 -2.26
N ASN A 515 5.99 3.16 -3.07
CA ASN A 515 5.26 3.30 -4.33
C ASN A 515 3.83 2.74 -4.15
N PRO A 516 2.84 3.59 -3.84
CA PRO A 516 1.44 3.15 -3.72
C PRO A 516 0.82 2.62 -5.02
N LEU A 517 1.44 2.87 -6.18
CA LEU A 517 0.84 2.62 -7.50
C LEU A 517 1.34 1.32 -8.17
N GLY A 518 2.20 0.56 -7.50
CA GLY A 518 2.71 -0.73 -8.00
C GLY A 518 4.05 -1.11 -7.37
N CYS A 519 4.58 -2.27 -7.76
CA CYS A 519 5.76 -2.85 -7.13
C CYS A 519 7.11 -2.45 -7.76
N GLU A 520 7.16 -1.48 -8.67
CA GLU A 520 8.42 -0.96 -9.24
C GLU A 520 9.01 0.19 -8.41
N HIS A 521 10.32 0.43 -8.50
CA HIS A 521 11.01 1.62 -7.95
C HIS A 521 10.68 2.91 -8.74
N ARG A 522 9.42 3.35 -8.68
CA ARG A 522 8.89 4.59 -9.27
C ARG A 522 8.03 5.36 -8.26
N ASN A 523 7.65 6.59 -8.61
CA ASN A 523 6.59 7.37 -7.93
C ASN A 523 6.79 7.50 -6.40
N LYS A 524 8.03 7.45 -5.92
CA LYS A 524 8.36 7.36 -4.48
C LYS A 524 7.72 8.52 -3.72
N GLY A 525 6.81 8.19 -2.81
CA GLY A 525 6.37 9.04 -1.72
C GLY A 525 6.87 8.45 -0.40
N TRP A 526 6.46 9.05 0.73
CA TRP A 526 6.65 8.47 2.06
C TRP A 526 5.31 8.00 2.61
N GLY A 527 5.21 6.70 2.92
CA GLY A 527 4.21 6.21 3.85
C GLY A 527 4.56 6.61 5.29
N HIS A 528 3.60 6.52 6.20
CA HIS A 528 3.76 6.90 7.60
C HIS A 528 2.93 5.96 8.49
N VAL A 529 3.52 5.54 9.59
CA VAL A 529 2.84 4.87 10.70
C VAL A 529 3.30 5.48 12.03
N THR A 530 2.47 5.33 13.07
CA THR A 530 2.89 5.59 14.45
C THR A 530 2.58 4.41 15.37
N SER A 531 3.35 4.30 16.46
CA SER A 531 3.14 3.31 17.53
C SER A 531 3.49 3.91 18.90
N THR A 532 2.94 3.36 19.97
CA THR A 532 3.33 3.68 21.36
C THR A 532 4.15 2.58 22.03
N ASP A 533 4.37 1.44 21.37
CA ASP A 533 4.99 0.24 21.95
C ASP A 533 5.90 -0.54 20.98
N LEU A 534 6.14 -0.02 19.77
CA LEU A 534 6.88 -0.66 18.65
C LEU A 534 6.23 -1.92 18.06
N LEU A 535 5.04 -2.33 18.53
CA LEU A 535 4.32 -3.53 18.08
C LEU A 535 3.03 -3.16 17.34
N HIS A 536 2.19 -2.36 17.98
CA HIS A 536 0.90 -1.93 17.48
C HIS A 536 1.08 -0.63 16.71
N TRP A 537 1.33 -0.78 15.41
CA TRP A 537 1.44 0.33 14.48
C TRP A 537 0.06 0.73 13.94
N GLN A 538 -0.12 2.03 13.68
CA GLN A 538 -1.34 2.63 13.15
C GLN A 538 -1.01 3.38 11.87
N HIS A 539 -1.80 3.21 10.80
CA HIS A 539 -1.59 3.91 9.54
C HIS A 539 -2.02 5.38 9.63
N GLU A 540 -1.08 6.26 9.32
CA GLU A 540 -1.27 7.71 9.29
C GLU A 540 -1.51 8.22 7.86
N PRO A 541 -1.93 9.49 7.68
CA PRO A 541 -1.98 10.11 6.36
C PRO A 541 -0.64 10.05 5.63
N VAL A 542 -0.68 9.94 4.29
CA VAL A 542 0.52 9.84 3.44
C VAL A 542 1.35 11.12 3.58
N ALA A 543 2.56 10.99 4.14
CA ALA A 543 3.35 12.14 4.57
C ALA A 543 3.95 12.93 3.39
N LEU A 544 4.46 12.25 2.37
CA LEU A 544 5.00 12.86 1.16
C LEU A 544 4.54 12.11 -0.09
N LEU A 545 4.25 12.85 -1.15
CA LEU A 545 3.99 12.36 -2.50
C LEU A 545 4.75 13.24 -3.50
N PRO A 546 5.28 12.72 -4.63
CA PRO A 546 6.01 13.53 -5.60
C PRO A 546 5.04 14.46 -6.37
N THR A 547 4.87 15.67 -5.85
CA THR A 547 3.89 16.70 -6.28
C THR A 547 4.54 18.03 -6.63
N GLU A 548 5.86 18.18 -6.45
CA GLU A 548 6.61 19.39 -6.79
C GLU A 548 7.73 19.15 -7.83
N ALA A 549 8.18 20.22 -8.47
CA ALA A 549 9.13 20.14 -9.59
C ALA A 549 10.50 19.54 -9.21
N TYR A 550 10.99 19.87 -8.01
CA TYR A 550 12.29 19.45 -7.45
C TYR A 550 12.31 18.00 -6.94
N GLU A 551 11.20 17.29 -7.02
CA GLU A 551 11.00 15.91 -6.55
C GLU A 551 10.20 15.09 -7.58
N SER A 552 10.16 15.58 -8.82
CA SER A 552 9.34 15.05 -9.94
C SER A 552 9.60 13.58 -10.28
N HIS A 553 10.68 13.00 -9.79
CA HIS A 553 11.04 11.59 -9.95
C HIS A 553 11.11 10.82 -8.62
N GLY A 554 10.60 11.40 -7.54
CA GLY A 554 10.45 10.79 -6.21
C GLY A 554 10.84 11.71 -5.05
N CYS A 555 10.07 11.63 -3.96
CA CYS A 555 10.55 11.91 -2.61
C CYS A 555 11.40 10.72 -2.19
N TYR A 556 12.72 10.89 -2.23
CA TYR A 556 13.72 9.90 -1.80
C TYR A 556 13.92 10.00 -0.28
N SER A 557 14.87 9.23 0.26
CA SER A 557 15.03 9.05 1.70
C SER A 557 15.59 10.24 2.46
N GLY A 558 15.60 10.10 3.78
CA GLY A 558 15.97 11.13 4.74
C GLY A 558 15.39 10.86 6.13
N SER A 559 15.47 11.86 7.00
CA SER A 559 15.24 11.76 8.44
C SER A 559 14.19 12.76 8.93
N ALA A 560 13.91 12.75 10.23
CA ALA A 560 12.98 13.66 10.88
C ALA A 560 13.58 14.18 12.20
N VAL A 561 13.19 15.39 12.58
CA VAL A 561 13.60 16.05 13.83
C VAL A 561 12.40 16.77 14.45
N SER A 562 12.47 17.00 15.76
CA SER A 562 11.65 18.03 16.41
C SER A 562 12.36 19.38 16.25
N ASP A 563 11.74 20.36 15.58
CA ASP A 563 12.37 21.66 15.35
C ASP A 563 12.40 22.57 16.59
N GLU A 564 12.97 23.79 16.49
CA GLU A 564 13.10 24.70 17.64
C GLU A 564 11.75 25.20 18.21
N GLN A 565 10.64 24.87 17.55
CA GLN A 565 9.27 25.18 17.97
C GLN A 565 8.50 23.91 18.37
N GLY A 566 9.20 22.78 18.56
CA GLY A 566 8.65 21.51 18.98
C GLY A 566 7.84 20.77 17.90
N ARG A 567 8.05 21.06 16.61
CA ARG A 567 7.26 20.44 15.52
C ARG A 567 8.06 19.40 14.77
N LEU A 568 7.44 18.25 14.53
CA LEU A 568 7.93 17.24 13.61
C LEU A 568 8.21 17.83 12.22
N THR A 569 9.48 17.80 11.83
CA THR A 569 10.00 18.34 10.57
C THR A 569 10.79 17.25 9.87
N LEU A 570 10.41 16.92 8.65
CA LEU A 570 11.05 15.93 7.78
C LEU A 570 12.11 16.63 6.91
N ILE A 571 13.27 16.00 6.77
CA ILE A 571 14.34 16.40 5.86
C ILE A 571 14.56 15.25 4.88
N TYR A 572 14.36 15.49 3.59
CA TYR A 572 14.31 14.43 2.58
C TYR A 572 14.95 14.86 1.26
N THR A 573 15.40 13.90 0.46
CA THR A 573 15.91 14.21 -0.88
C THR A 573 14.76 14.32 -1.90
N GLY A 574 14.62 15.47 -2.55
CA GLY A 574 13.87 15.62 -3.80
C GLY A 574 14.72 15.18 -5.00
N ASN A 575 14.35 14.08 -5.65
CA ASN A 575 15.10 13.53 -6.79
C ASN A 575 14.46 13.92 -8.13
N VAL A 576 15.28 14.38 -9.08
CA VAL A 576 14.90 14.71 -10.46
C VAL A 576 15.83 14.01 -11.43
N LYS A 577 15.29 13.29 -12.43
CA LYS A 577 16.05 12.66 -13.52
C LYS A 577 15.80 13.44 -14.82
N TYR A 578 16.81 13.53 -15.68
CA TYR A 578 16.78 14.31 -16.91
C TYR A 578 16.78 13.41 -18.17
N PRO A 579 16.34 13.90 -19.35
CA PRO A 579 16.18 13.07 -20.56
C PRO A 579 17.48 12.52 -21.16
N ASP A 580 18.64 13.08 -20.78
CA ASP A 580 19.98 12.61 -21.16
C ASP A 580 20.46 11.43 -20.31
N GLY A 581 19.79 11.11 -19.21
CA GLY A 581 20.16 10.09 -18.23
C GLY A 581 20.84 10.65 -16.97
N SER A 582 21.17 11.94 -16.95
CA SER A 582 21.67 12.62 -15.74
C SER A 582 20.55 12.80 -14.70
N ARG A 583 20.92 13.23 -13.51
CA ARG A 583 19.99 13.54 -12.42
C ARG A 583 20.49 14.71 -11.58
N THR A 584 19.62 15.24 -10.73
CA THR A 584 20.01 16.06 -9.59
C THR A 584 19.17 15.68 -8.37
N ALA A 585 19.67 16.06 -7.20
CA ALA A 585 19.11 15.76 -5.91
C ALA A 585 19.16 17.02 -5.04
N TYR A 586 17.99 17.48 -4.61
CA TYR A 586 17.81 18.63 -3.72
C TYR A 586 17.54 18.11 -2.31
N GLN A 587 18.10 18.72 -1.27
CA GLN A 587 17.67 18.38 0.09
C GLN A 587 16.58 19.36 0.52
N CYS A 588 15.45 18.82 0.95
CA CYS A 588 14.18 19.52 1.09
C CYS A 588 13.63 19.39 2.50
N LEU A 589 12.91 20.43 2.96
CA LEU A 589 12.14 20.39 4.20
C LEU A 589 10.65 20.22 3.94
N ALA A 590 9.99 19.44 4.80
CA ALA A 590 8.54 19.45 5.00
C ALA A 590 8.24 19.42 6.50
N ARG A 591 7.16 20.08 6.94
CA ARG A 591 6.89 20.32 8.36
C ARG A 591 5.42 20.03 8.70
N ALA A 592 5.17 19.40 9.85
CA ALA A 592 3.82 19.07 10.28
C ALA A 592 2.90 20.31 10.28
N ASP A 593 1.72 20.17 9.68
CA ASP A 593 0.78 21.27 9.44
C ASP A 593 -0.25 21.50 10.57
N GLY A 594 -0.29 20.59 11.55
CA GLY A 594 -1.26 20.59 12.65
C GLY A 594 -2.63 19.96 12.30
N ALA A 595 -2.78 19.44 11.09
CA ALA A 595 -3.96 18.73 10.60
C ALA A 595 -3.69 17.24 10.27
N GLY A 596 -2.48 16.75 10.55
CA GLY A 596 -2.02 15.39 10.25
C GLY A 596 -1.27 15.24 8.92
N GLY A 597 -0.98 16.36 8.24
CA GLY A 597 -0.20 16.40 7.00
C GLY A 597 1.14 17.14 7.17
N PHE A 598 1.88 17.25 6.07
CA PHE A 598 3.18 17.94 6.02
C PHE A 598 3.20 19.03 4.96
N ALA A 599 3.34 20.28 5.40
CA ALA A 599 3.56 21.42 4.54
C ALA A 599 5.00 21.42 4.04
N LYS A 600 5.20 21.18 2.73
CA LYS A 600 6.50 21.28 2.07
C LYS A 600 6.98 22.73 2.02
N LEU A 601 8.24 22.93 2.37
CA LEU A 601 8.93 24.23 2.34
C LEU A 601 9.85 24.33 1.11
N GLY A 602 10.28 23.18 0.57
CA GLY A 602 11.12 23.06 -0.62
C GLY A 602 12.61 22.88 -0.32
N PRO A 603 13.47 23.00 -1.35
CA PRO A 603 14.92 22.86 -1.23
C PRO A 603 15.56 23.87 -0.26
N VAL A 604 16.49 23.38 0.56
CA VAL A 604 17.37 24.17 1.45
C VAL A 604 18.86 23.95 1.17
N LEU A 605 19.20 22.97 0.32
CA LEU A 605 20.56 22.73 -0.18
C LEU A 605 20.55 22.53 -1.70
N ASP A 606 21.52 23.20 -2.35
CA ASP A 606 21.92 22.97 -3.73
C ASP A 606 22.91 21.79 -3.84
N LEU A 607 23.16 21.31 -5.06
CA LEU A 607 24.17 20.30 -5.33
C LEU A 607 25.58 20.85 -5.04
N PRO A 608 26.39 20.23 -4.16
CA PRO A 608 27.76 20.68 -3.89
C PRO A 608 28.68 20.51 -5.11
N ALA A 609 29.60 21.45 -5.29
CA ALA A 609 30.62 21.38 -6.35
C ALA A 609 31.58 20.19 -6.11
N GLY A 610 32.00 19.53 -7.20
CA GLY A 610 32.85 18.32 -7.15
C GLY A 610 32.08 17.00 -7.08
N TYR A 611 30.75 17.04 -6.92
CA TYR A 611 29.90 15.86 -6.82
C TYR A 611 28.99 15.68 -8.05
N SER A 612 28.71 14.42 -8.36
CA SER A 612 27.66 14.05 -9.32
C SER A 612 26.27 14.32 -8.73
N GLY A 613 25.21 14.27 -9.54
CA GLY A 613 23.81 14.42 -9.08
C GLY A 613 23.30 13.35 -8.10
N HIS A 614 24.18 12.51 -7.57
CA HIS A 614 23.93 11.51 -6.53
C HIS A 614 24.42 12.04 -5.16
N VAL A 615 23.71 13.01 -4.59
CA VAL A 615 23.90 13.49 -3.20
C VAL A 615 22.55 13.39 -2.48
N ARG A 616 22.40 12.51 -1.49
CA ARG A 616 21.08 12.12 -0.96
C ARG A 616 21.09 11.57 0.48
N ASP A 617 19.89 11.28 0.97
CA ASP A 617 19.58 10.56 2.20
C ASP A 617 20.06 11.30 3.48
N PRO A 618 19.59 12.53 3.73
CA PRO A 618 20.05 13.34 4.86
C PRO A 618 19.63 12.77 6.22
N LYS A 619 20.60 12.42 7.07
CA LYS A 619 20.39 12.27 8.52
C LYS A 619 20.74 13.58 9.22
N VAL A 620 19.80 14.11 10.01
CA VAL A 620 19.92 15.38 10.73
C VAL A 620 19.78 15.18 12.24
N TRP A 621 20.56 15.91 13.03
CA TRP A 621 20.41 16.03 14.48
C TRP A 621 20.91 17.40 14.97
N HIS A 622 20.69 17.71 16.24
CA HIS A 622 21.24 18.90 16.90
C HIS A 622 22.30 18.45 17.93
N ASP A 623 23.50 19.02 17.91
CA ASP A 623 24.62 18.61 18.79
C ASP A 623 24.58 19.29 20.18
N GLY A 624 23.59 20.17 20.41
CA GLY A 624 23.48 21.02 21.59
C GLY A 624 23.99 22.45 21.39
N ARG A 625 24.58 22.75 20.23
CA ARG A 625 25.09 24.07 19.81
C ARG A 625 24.56 24.50 18.44
N GLN A 626 24.46 23.56 17.50
CA GLN A 626 24.09 23.78 16.10
C GLN A 626 23.35 22.55 15.54
N TRP A 627 22.72 22.70 14.37
CA TRP A 627 22.24 21.57 13.57
C TRP A 627 23.39 20.95 12.77
N LEU A 628 23.46 19.63 12.75
CA LEU A 628 24.39 18.85 11.93
C LEU A 628 23.61 17.93 10.98
N MET A 629 24.18 17.69 9.80
CA MET A 629 23.62 16.79 8.79
C MET A 629 24.74 15.96 8.15
N VAL A 630 24.52 14.65 8.02
CA VAL A 630 25.30 13.79 7.12
C VAL A 630 24.51 13.45 5.86
N LEU A 631 25.20 13.41 4.71
CA LEU A 631 24.65 13.16 3.38
C LEU A 631 25.51 12.16 2.61
N GLY A 632 24.86 11.19 1.95
CA GLY A 632 25.52 10.23 1.09
C GLY A 632 25.83 10.84 -0.27
N ALA A 633 27.06 10.70 -0.75
CA ALA A 633 27.52 11.35 -1.99
C ALA A 633 28.34 10.43 -2.91
N ARG A 634 28.42 10.84 -4.18
CA ARG A 634 29.29 10.28 -5.24
C ARG A 634 30.01 11.40 -5.97
N THR A 635 31.34 11.42 -5.92
CA THR A 635 32.18 12.43 -6.60
C THR A 635 32.02 12.37 -8.12
N LEU A 636 32.58 13.35 -8.83
CA LEU A 636 32.70 13.28 -10.31
C LEU A 636 33.67 12.18 -10.77
N ASP A 637 34.66 11.82 -9.95
CA ASP A 637 35.65 10.75 -10.21
C ASP A 637 35.18 9.35 -9.73
N ASP A 638 33.86 9.17 -9.61
CA ASP A 638 33.17 7.92 -9.30
C ASP A 638 33.48 7.26 -7.93
N ARG A 639 33.69 8.09 -6.89
CA ARG A 639 33.99 7.66 -5.51
C ARG A 639 32.84 7.95 -4.56
N GLY A 640 32.52 7.01 -3.69
CA GLY A 640 31.55 7.20 -2.60
C GLY A 640 32.14 7.93 -1.40
N GLU A 641 31.41 8.92 -0.88
CA GLU A 641 31.75 9.69 0.34
C GLU A 641 30.51 9.99 1.19
N VAL A 642 30.72 10.26 2.48
CA VAL A 642 29.72 10.82 3.39
C VAL A 642 30.14 12.25 3.75
N LEU A 643 29.27 13.23 3.42
CA LEU A 643 29.50 14.65 3.61
C LEU A 643 28.88 15.14 4.92
N LEU A 644 29.61 15.95 5.68
CA LEU A 644 29.11 16.68 6.84
C LEU A 644 28.75 18.12 6.48
N TYR A 645 27.57 18.55 6.94
CA TYR A 645 27.11 19.93 6.90
C TYR A 645 26.73 20.40 8.32
N ARG A 646 26.85 21.72 8.57
CA ARG A 646 26.38 22.38 9.79
C ARG A 646 25.46 23.57 9.47
N GLY A 647 24.59 23.94 10.40
CA GLY A 647 23.69 25.09 10.25
C GLY A 647 23.20 25.65 11.59
N ASP A 648 23.04 26.98 11.65
CA ASP A 648 22.39 27.64 12.79
C ASP A 648 20.87 27.35 12.82
N THR A 649 20.28 27.04 11.66
CA THR A 649 18.87 26.68 11.48
C THR A 649 18.72 25.61 10.41
N LEU A 650 17.61 24.86 10.45
CA LEU A 650 17.30 23.81 9.47
C LEU A 650 17.20 24.30 8.00
N ASP A 651 17.06 25.61 7.75
CA ASP A 651 16.99 26.22 6.42
C ASP A 651 18.30 26.87 5.92
N ALA A 652 19.40 26.82 6.68
CA ALA A 652 20.66 27.45 6.32
C ALA A 652 21.87 26.54 6.64
N TRP A 653 22.48 25.96 5.61
CA TRP A 653 23.51 24.93 5.72
C TRP A 653 24.85 25.35 5.10
N THR A 654 25.96 24.99 5.76
CA THR A 654 27.34 25.13 5.29
C THR A 654 27.99 23.75 5.22
N LEU A 655 28.57 23.41 4.06
CA LEU A 655 29.39 22.19 3.90
C LEU A 655 30.67 22.33 4.76
N VAL A 656 30.92 21.34 5.62
CA VAL A 656 32.20 21.19 6.33
C VAL A 656 33.17 20.41 5.44
N GLY A 657 32.74 19.24 4.96
CA GLY A 657 33.51 18.40 4.04
C GLY A 657 33.16 16.91 4.14
N PRO A 658 33.81 16.05 3.35
CA PRO A 658 33.68 14.60 3.45
C PRO A 658 34.40 14.03 4.70
N ILE A 659 33.65 13.33 5.55
CA ILE A 659 34.11 12.78 6.84
C ILE A 659 34.41 11.27 6.80
N ALA A 660 33.83 10.54 5.84
CA ALA A 660 34.09 9.12 5.59
C ALA A 660 33.93 8.82 4.09
N GLY A 661 34.44 7.69 3.60
CA GLY A 661 34.37 7.31 2.19
C GLY A 661 35.62 6.61 1.65
N SER A 662 35.63 6.41 0.34
CA SER A 662 36.77 5.87 -0.40
C SER A 662 38.03 6.73 -0.19
N GLY A 663 39.11 6.12 0.33
CA GLY A 663 40.37 6.80 0.63
C GLY A 663 40.44 7.49 2.01
N ARG A 664 39.48 7.24 2.93
CA ARG A 664 39.39 7.90 4.25
C ARG A 664 39.41 6.90 5.40
N GLY A 665 39.95 7.31 6.56
CA GLY A 665 40.04 6.48 7.77
C GLY A 665 40.68 5.09 7.56
N GLY A 666 41.70 5.01 6.69
CA GLY A 666 42.37 3.76 6.35
C GLY A 666 41.66 2.90 5.30
N LEU A 667 40.45 3.27 4.84
CA LEU A 667 39.77 2.62 3.72
C LEU A 667 40.49 2.95 2.40
N GLY A 668 40.62 1.94 1.53
CA GLY A 668 41.04 2.13 0.14
C GLY A 668 39.91 2.66 -0.75
N GLU A 669 39.91 2.29 -2.02
CA GLU A 669 38.72 2.47 -2.88
C GLU A 669 37.59 1.57 -2.34
N PHE A 670 36.50 2.17 -1.85
CA PHE A 670 35.48 1.50 -1.07
C PHE A 670 34.07 1.86 -1.56
N GLY A 671 33.80 1.53 -2.82
CA GLY A 671 32.53 1.77 -3.49
C GLY A 671 32.40 3.16 -4.14
N TYR A 672 31.42 3.26 -5.04
CA TYR A 672 31.18 4.46 -5.87
C TYR A 672 30.12 5.41 -5.29
N MET A 673 29.36 4.96 -4.29
CA MET A 673 28.28 5.71 -3.65
C MET A 673 28.04 5.14 -2.27
N TRP A 674 27.80 5.99 -1.27
CA TRP A 674 27.42 5.58 0.08
C TRP A 674 26.00 6.09 0.37
N GLU A 675 25.00 5.21 0.38
CA GLU A 675 23.59 5.56 0.65
C GLU A 675 23.29 5.59 2.16
N CYS A 676 22.20 6.26 2.53
CA CYS A 676 21.60 6.26 3.88
C CYS A 676 22.62 6.33 5.05
N PRO A 677 23.49 7.36 5.11
CA PRO A 677 24.39 7.53 6.25
C PRO A 677 23.62 7.94 7.51
N ASP A 678 23.94 7.31 8.64
CA ASP A 678 23.41 7.64 9.95
C ASP A 678 24.55 7.69 10.98
N LEU A 679 24.92 8.91 11.39
CA LEU A 679 25.97 9.18 12.40
C LEU A 679 25.34 9.49 13.75
N PHE A 680 25.75 8.77 14.79
CA PHE A 680 25.24 8.97 16.15
C PHE A 680 26.24 8.56 17.24
N PRO A 681 26.17 9.15 18.45
CA PRO A 681 26.88 8.66 19.62
C PRO A 681 26.25 7.37 20.16
N LEU A 682 27.09 6.44 20.59
CA LEU A 682 26.71 5.20 21.27
C LEU A 682 27.78 4.84 22.32
N GLY A 683 27.47 5.11 23.59
CA GLY A 683 28.44 4.93 24.68
C GLY A 683 29.48 6.07 24.72
N ASP A 684 30.75 5.69 24.65
CA ASP A 684 31.93 6.57 24.67
C ASP A 684 32.35 7.09 23.29
N ARG A 685 31.78 6.53 22.20
CA ARG A 685 32.21 6.73 20.82
C ARG A 685 31.05 7.08 19.88
N HIS A 686 31.38 7.41 18.63
CA HIS A 686 30.42 7.60 17.55
C HIS A 686 30.42 6.41 16.59
N VAL A 687 29.24 6.12 16.04
CA VAL A 687 29.00 5.09 15.02
C VAL A 687 28.40 5.75 13.80
N LEU A 688 28.96 5.47 12.62
CA LEU A 688 28.40 5.81 11.32
C LEU A 688 27.94 4.52 10.64
N ILE A 689 26.63 4.34 10.47
CA ILE A 689 26.05 3.30 9.61
C ILE A 689 25.90 3.88 8.20
N SER A 690 26.20 3.12 7.15
CA SER A 690 25.94 3.53 5.75
C SER A 690 25.92 2.32 4.80
N CYS A 691 25.44 2.54 3.57
CA CYS A 691 25.27 1.53 2.53
C CYS A 691 26.17 1.80 1.31
N PRO A 692 27.43 1.32 1.31
CA PRO A 692 28.35 1.49 0.19
C PRO A 692 28.03 0.54 -0.99
N GLN A 693 27.92 1.12 -2.18
CA GLN A 693 27.58 0.44 -3.43
C GLN A 693 28.82 0.12 -4.27
N GLY A 694 28.86 -1.08 -4.89
CA GLY A 694 29.93 -1.48 -5.81
C GLY A 694 31.21 -2.00 -5.15
N ILE A 695 31.13 -2.47 -3.90
CA ILE A 695 32.21 -3.24 -3.27
C ILE A 695 32.24 -4.65 -3.88
N ALA A 696 33.43 -5.13 -4.28
CA ALA A 696 33.60 -6.50 -4.75
C ALA A 696 33.62 -7.50 -3.57
N PRO A 697 32.97 -8.68 -3.69
CA PRO A 697 33.01 -9.71 -2.65
C PRO A 697 34.42 -10.19 -2.31
N GLN A 698 34.68 -10.44 -1.03
CA GLN A 698 35.98 -10.88 -0.51
C GLN A 698 35.84 -12.17 0.30
N GLY A 699 35.81 -13.31 -0.42
CA GLY A 699 35.69 -14.63 0.19
C GLY A 699 34.30 -14.90 0.77
N GLU A 700 34.15 -14.67 2.08
CA GLU A 700 32.87 -14.76 2.80
C GLU A 700 32.23 -13.38 3.04
N ASP A 701 33.01 -12.30 2.95
CA ASP A 701 32.59 -10.93 3.22
C ASP A 701 32.07 -10.23 1.96
N TYR A 702 31.19 -9.25 2.13
CA TYR A 702 30.64 -8.37 1.08
C TYR A 702 29.90 -9.15 -0.03
N ARG A 703 29.06 -10.11 0.36
CA ARG A 703 28.40 -11.07 -0.55
C ARG A 703 27.13 -10.57 -1.23
N ASN A 704 26.55 -9.45 -0.80
CA ASN A 704 25.36 -8.84 -1.42
C ASN A 704 25.74 -7.90 -2.58
N LEU A 705 24.82 -7.55 -3.49
CA LEU A 705 25.10 -6.58 -4.56
C LEU A 705 25.51 -5.20 -4.02
N TYR A 706 24.89 -4.76 -2.93
CA TYR A 706 25.23 -3.55 -2.19
C TYR A 706 25.32 -3.88 -0.70
N GLN A 707 26.30 -3.32 0.01
CA GLN A 707 26.54 -3.68 1.40
C GLN A 707 25.79 -2.74 2.36
N CYS A 708 25.59 -3.21 3.58
CA CYS A 708 25.15 -2.40 4.70
C CYS A 708 26.12 -2.63 5.87
N GLY A 709 26.67 -1.57 6.44
CA GLY A 709 27.69 -1.70 7.46
C GLY A 709 27.93 -0.45 8.28
N TRP A 710 28.86 -0.57 9.23
CA TRP A 710 29.17 0.43 10.23
C TRP A 710 30.67 0.71 10.33
N LEU A 711 30.96 1.93 10.78
CA LEU A 711 32.27 2.43 11.20
C LEU A 711 32.10 2.95 12.64
N ALA A 712 33.09 2.73 13.51
CA ALA A 712 33.14 3.35 14.83
C ALA A 712 34.41 4.19 15.02
N GLY A 713 34.32 5.23 15.85
CA GLY A 713 35.46 6.11 16.15
C GLY A 713 35.06 7.42 16.83
N ASP A 714 35.99 8.36 16.84
CA ASP A 714 35.83 9.67 17.48
C ASP A 714 35.29 10.72 16.50
N PHE A 715 34.31 11.51 16.93
CA PHE A 715 33.77 12.63 16.16
C PHE A 715 33.87 13.92 16.99
N ASP A 716 34.57 14.93 16.46
CA ASP A 716 34.85 16.20 17.17
C ASP A 716 33.84 17.33 16.86
N GLY A 717 32.93 17.10 15.91
CA GLY A 717 32.00 18.10 15.35
C GLY A 717 32.34 18.57 13.93
N GLU A 718 33.55 18.29 13.43
CA GLU A 718 34.01 18.60 12.06
C GLU A 718 34.65 17.37 11.36
N HIS A 719 35.32 16.48 12.10
CA HIS A 719 36.08 15.32 11.61
C HIS A 719 35.61 14.04 12.30
N PHE A 720 35.64 12.91 11.56
CA PHE A 720 35.35 11.57 12.10
C PHE A 720 36.59 10.67 11.94
N ALA A 721 37.29 10.43 13.04
CA ALA A 721 38.46 9.55 13.09
C ALA A 721 38.02 8.10 13.35
N HIS A 722 37.76 7.37 12.27
CA HIS A 722 37.11 6.05 12.33
C HIS A 722 38.05 4.87 12.06
N GLY A 723 37.66 3.70 12.56
CA GLY A 723 38.28 2.41 12.28
C GLY A 723 37.83 1.76 10.97
N ALA A 724 37.97 0.43 10.89
CA ALA A 724 37.58 -0.37 9.73
C ALA A 724 36.04 -0.45 9.55
N PHE A 725 35.62 -0.76 8.32
CA PHE A 725 34.22 -1.06 8.00
C PHE A 725 33.87 -2.50 8.37
N HIS A 726 32.67 -2.68 8.92
CA HIS A 726 32.13 -3.98 9.31
C HIS A 726 30.69 -4.12 8.80
N GLU A 727 30.35 -5.29 8.25
CA GLU A 727 28.97 -5.59 7.83
C GLU A 727 28.02 -5.54 9.04
N LEU A 728 26.89 -4.85 8.89
CA LEU A 728 25.88 -4.68 9.94
C LEU A 728 24.90 -5.85 9.99
N ASP A 729 24.69 -6.51 8.85
CA ASP A 729 23.94 -7.76 8.73
C ASP A 729 24.55 -8.54 7.56
N ARG A 730 24.84 -9.83 7.77
CA ARG A 730 25.52 -10.69 6.78
C ARG A 730 24.54 -11.57 6.00
N GLY A 731 23.23 -11.29 6.11
CA GLY A 731 22.17 -12.01 5.43
C GLY A 731 22.06 -11.72 3.94
N PHE A 732 20.96 -12.18 3.34
CA PHE A 732 20.63 -11.96 1.94
C PHE A 732 19.91 -10.63 1.69
N GLU A 733 19.01 -10.21 2.59
CA GLU A 733 18.30 -8.94 2.46
C GLU A 733 18.36 -8.14 3.76
N PHE A 734 19.20 -7.12 3.78
CA PHE A 734 19.18 -6.07 4.79
C PHE A 734 19.86 -4.82 4.23
N TYR A 735 19.11 -3.73 4.05
CA TYR A 735 19.62 -2.52 3.39
C TYR A 735 18.97 -1.23 3.94
N ALA A 736 19.58 -0.09 3.59
CA ALA A 736 19.12 1.27 3.88
C ALA A 736 18.55 1.51 5.30
N PRO A 737 19.20 1.05 6.39
CA PRO A 737 18.66 1.18 7.73
C PRO A 737 18.65 2.63 8.21
N GLN A 738 17.80 2.91 9.20
CA GLN A 738 17.77 4.19 9.90
C GLN A 738 17.57 3.97 11.40
N THR A 739 18.29 4.76 12.19
CA THR A 739 18.21 4.73 13.65
C THR A 739 17.46 5.91 14.24
N THR A 740 17.02 5.74 15.47
CA THR A 740 16.63 6.86 16.33
C THR A 740 17.10 6.64 17.77
N GLN A 741 17.04 7.69 18.59
CA GLN A 741 17.18 7.55 20.04
C GLN A 741 15.81 7.74 20.68
N ASP A 742 15.43 6.81 21.56
CA ASP A 742 14.17 6.89 22.31
C ASP A 742 14.33 7.66 23.63
N SER A 743 13.20 7.93 24.28
CA SER A 743 13.12 8.61 25.58
C SER A 743 13.71 7.80 26.75
N GLN A 744 14.01 6.51 26.54
CA GLN A 744 14.74 5.64 27.46
C GLN A 744 16.27 5.70 27.20
N GLY A 745 16.71 6.41 26.16
CA GLY A 745 18.10 6.56 25.74
C GLY A 745 18.61 5.45 24.81
N ARG A 746 17.78 4.45 24.47
CA ARG A 746 18.15 3.33 23.59
C ARG A 746 18.35 3.82 22.17
N ARG A 747 19.33 3.23 21.47
CA ARG A 747 19.52 3.41 20.02
C ARG A 747 18.70 2.36 19.29
N LEU A 748 17.54 2.73 18.78
CA LEU A 748 16.66 1.84 18.02
C LEU A 748 16.99 1.90 16.53
N LEU A 749 16.80 0.79 15.80
CA LEU A 749 17.03 0.67 14.37
C LEU A 749 15.89 -0.10 13.67
N PHE A 750 15.56 0.34 12.45
CA PHE A 750 14.88 -0.48 11.44
C PHE A 750 15.77 -0.59 10.18
N GLY A 751 15.71 -1.72 9.49
CA GLY A 751 16.27 -1.93 8.16
C GLY A 751 15.19 -2.33 7.15
N TRP A 752 15.48 -2.18 5.85
CA TRP A 752 14.63 -2.70 4.77
C TRP A 752 15.05 -4.14 4.42
N LEU A 753 14.11 -5.10 4.44
CA LEU A 753 14.33 -6.47 3.98
C LEU A 753 14.04 -6.59 2.46
N GLY A 754 14.96 -6.01 1.68
CA GLY A 754 15.08 -6.19 0.23
C GLY A 754 16.44 -5.69 -0.26
N LEU A 755 16.75 -6.00 -1.52
CA LEU A 755 17.88 -5.42 -2.25
C LEU A 755 17.40 -4.95 -3.64
N PRO A 756 17.85 -3.78 -4.14
CA PRO A 756 17.54 -3.34 -5.49
C PRO A 756 18.20 -4.22 -6.56
N GLU A 757 17.59 -4.31 -7.74
CA GLU A 757 18.20 -4.76 -9.00
C GLU A 757 18.74 -6.21 -9.08
N GLU A 758 18.70 -7.01 -7.99
CA GLU A 758 18.89 -8.47 -8.03
C GLU A 758 17.62 -9.20 -8.53
N ASN A 759 17.09 -10.16 -7.77
CA ASN A 759 15.91 -10.98 -8.12
C ASN A 759 14.58 -10.40 -7.57
N GLU A 760 14.56 -9.14 -7.09
CA GLU A 760 13.40 -8.52 -6.43
C GLU A 760 12.11 -8.61 -7.27
N MET A 761 12.22 -8.36 -8.59
CA MET A 761 11.10 -8.39 -9.53
C MET A 761 10.65 -9.82 -9.92
N SER A 762 11.04 -10.83 -9.14
CA SER A 762 10.55 -12.21 -9.21
C SER A 762 10.00 -12.75 -7.88
N GLN A 763 9.90 -11.93 -6.82
CA GLN A 763 9.27 -12.35 -5.55
C GLN A 763 7.77 -12.71 -5.76
N PRO A 764 7.27 -13.84 -5.22
CA PRO A 764 5.86 -14.26 -5.38
C PRO A 764 4.81 -13.22 -4.93
N THR A 765 5.17 -12.35 -3.99
CA THR A 765 4.29 -11.28 -3.46
C THR A 765 3.84 -10.29 -4.54
N LEU A 766 4.59 -10.18 -5.63
CA LEU A 766 4.27 -9.34 -6.79
C LEU A 766 2.91 -9.70 -7.40
N GLU A 767 2.57 -10.99 -7.44
CA GLU A 767 1.27 -11.43 -7.94
C GLU A 767 0.13 -10.94 -7.03
N HIS A 768 0.36 -10.85 -5.72
CA HIS A 768 -0.58 -10.29 -4.74
C HIS A 768 -0.59 -8.76 -4.69
N GLY A 769 0.35 -8.09 -5.38
CA GLY A 769 0.37 -6.63 -5.54
C GLY A 769 1.08 -5.88 -4.41
N TRP A 770 2.02 -6.51 -3.70
CA TRP A 770 2.92 -5.86 -2.75
C TRP A 770 4.35 -6.42 -2.87
N ILE A 771 5.34 -5.70 -2.36
CA ILE A 771 6.71 -6.21 -2.22
C ILE A 771 7.44 -5.52 -1.06
N HIS A 772 8.30 -6.28 -0.40
CA HIS A 772 9.13 -5.93 0.76
C HIS A 772 8.40 -5.58 2.07
N GLN A 773 9.20 -5.58 3.12
CA GLN A 773 8.87 -5.32 4.51
C GLN A 773 10.08 -4.71 5.22
N MET A 774 9.88 -4.17 6.41
CA MET A 774 10.95 -3.81 7.33
C MET A 774 11.48 -5.05 8.05
N SER A 775 12.65 -4.90 8.67
CA SER A 775 13.15 -5.81 9.69
C SER A 775 12.26 -5.75 10.94
N CYS A 776 12.51 -6.66 11.89
CA CYS A 776 12.10 -6.41 13.26
C CYS A 776 12.75 -5.10 13.79
N PRO A 777 12.10 -4.38 14.73
CA PRO A 777 12.75 -3.31 15.47
C PRO A 777 13.94 -3.88 16.28
N ARG A 778 15.13 -3.30 16.07
CA ARG A 778 16.38 -3.69 16.75
C ARG A 778 16.81 -2.62 17.74
N GLU A 779 17.42 -3.04 18.85
CA GLU A 779 18.17 -2.20 19.77
C GLU A 779 19.67 -2.40 19.52
N LEU A 780 20.40 -1.30 19.30
CA LEU A 780 21.86 -1.28 19.13
C LEU A 780 22.54 -0.96 20.45
N PHE A 781 23.61 -1.69 20.77
CA PHE A 781 24.43 -1.49 21.96
C PHE A 781 25.89 -1.82 21.69
N TRP A 782 26.81 -1.23 22.45
CA TRP A 782 28.24 -1.53 22.35
C TRP A 782 28.63 -2.61 23.35
N GLN A 783 29.34 -3.64 22.90
CA GLN A 783 29.88 -4.70 23.76
C GLN A 783 31.15 -5.31 23.15
N ASP A 784 32.18 -5.55 23.97
CA ASP A 784 33.40 -6.28 23.61
C ASP A 784 34.03 -5.79 22.29
N GLU A 785 34.22 -4.46 22.25
CA GLU A 785 34.70 -3.66 21.11
C GLU A 785 33.97 -3.94 19.79
N TRP A 786 32.64 -4.04 19.87
CA TRP A 786 31.78 -4.34 18.73
C TRP A 786 30.41 -3.67 18.85
N LEU A 787 29.82 -3.35 17.69
CA LEU A 787 28.41 -2.96 17.60
C LEU A 787 27.53 -4.23 17.60
N CYS A 788 26.83 -4.47 18.71
CA CYS A 788 25.88 -5.55 18.83
C CYS A 788 24.45 -5.06 18.61
N GLN A 789 23.58 -5.94 18.10
CA GLN A 789 22.17 -5.64 17.90
C GLN A 789 21.27 -6.81 18.30
N ARG A 790 20.15 -6.50 18.97
CA ARG A 790 19.15 -7.48 19.43
C ARG A 790 17.74 -7.04 19.02
N PRO A 791 16.76 -7.95 18.89
CA PRO A 791 15.35 -7.56 18.83
C PRO A 791 14.98 -6.74 20.07
N VAL A 792 14.15 -5.71 19.92
CA VAL A 792 13.66 -4.93 21.08
C VAL A 792 12.86 -5.82 22.04
N ALA A 793 12.98 -5.54 23.35
CA ALA A 793 12.37 -6.35 24.41
C ALA A 793 10.83 -6.46 24.28
N GLU A 794 10.22 -5.42 23.72
CA GLU A 794 8.78 -5.31 23.46
C GLU A 794 8.26 -6.48 22.61
N LEU A 795 9.04 -7.01 21.65
CA LEU A 795 8.65 -8.18 20.84
C LEU A 795 8.40 -9.44 21.69
N GLY A 796 8.93 -9.50 22.92
CA GLY A 796 8.62 -10.53 23.89
C GLY A 796 7.14 -10.61 24.27
N ALA A 797 6.39 -9.50 24.16
CA ALA A 797 4.95 -9.46 24.44
C ALA A 797 4.10 -10.20 23.38
N LEU A 798 4.68 -10.54 22.22
CA LEU A 798 4.03 -11.35 21.19
C LEU A 798 4.18 -12.86 21.42
N LYS A 799 5.03 -13.30 22.37
CA LYS A 799 5.27 -14.74 22.63
C LYS A 799 4.05 -15.43 23.23
N GLY A 800 3.61 -16.50 22.56
CA GLY A 800 2.60 -17.44 23.06
C GLY A 800 3.18 -18.46 24.06
N GLU A 801 2.58 -19.64 24.11
CA GLU A 801 3.01 -20.74 24.98
C GLU A 801 4.38 -21.31 24.55
N GLN A 802 5.26 -21.57 25.52
CA GLN A 802 6.62 -22.07 25.27
C GLN A 802 6.61 -23.58 25.00
N THR A 803 7.14 -23.99 23.85
CA THR A 803 7.51 -25.38 23.59
C THR A 803 9.03 -25.52 23.71
N ARG A 804 9.51 -26.27 24.70
CA ARG A 804 10.93 -26.58 24.88
C ARG A 804 11.25 -27.98 24.36
N PHE A 805 12.36 -28.10 23.63
CA PHE A 805 12.97 -29.37 23.24
C PHE A 805 14.45 -29.38 23.63
N GLU A 806 14.93 -30.51 24.16
CA GLU A 806 16.32 -30.70 24.54
C GLU A 806 16.70 -32.17 24.32
N GLY A 807 17.50 -32.45 23.29
CA GLY A 807 17.71 -33.82 22.79
C GLY A 807 18.69 -33.93 21.63
N ALA A 808 18.66 -35.06 20.93
CA ALA A 808 19.39 -35.23 19.68
C ALA A 808 18.73 -34.41 18.55
N LEU A 809 19.52 -33.98 17.56
CA LEU A 809 19.03 -33.13 16.48
C LEU A 809 17.99 -33.84 15.57
N ASP A 810 18.13 -35.14 15.35
CA ASP A 810 17.21 -35.97 14.56
C ASP A 810 15.89 -36.33 15.29
N GLU A 811 15.84 -36.17 16.61
CA GLU A 811 14.63 -36.33 17.43
C GLU A 811 13.74 -35.06 17.45
N LEU A 812 14.15 -33.98 16.80
CA LEU A 812 13.48 -32.67 16.82
C LEU A 812 12.03 -32.76 16.27
N PRO A 813 11.00 -32.36 17.03
CA PRO A 813 9.62 -32.34 16.55
C PRO A 813 9.38 -31.28 15.48
N ALA A 814 8.41 -31.54 14.59
CA ALA A 814 7.94 -30.56 13.62
C ALA A 814 7.20 -29.42 14.33
N LEU A 815 7.84 -28.25 14.40
CA LEU A 815 7.30 -27.03 15.03
C LEU A 815 7.01 -25.97 13.96
N ALA A 816 5.87 -25.28 14.08
CA ALA A 816 5.44 -24.26 13.11
C ALA A 816 6.33 -23.01 13.16
N ILE A 817 6.63 -22.45 11.98
CA ILE A 817 7.52 -21.28 11.82
C ILE A 817 6.93 -20.20 10.89
N ASP A 818 5.62 -20.18 10.69
CA ASP A 818 4.93 -19.09 9.96
C ASP A 818 4.84 -17.80 10.80
N SER A 819 4.94 -17.92 12.12
CA SER A 819 5.26 -16.83 13.05
C SER A 819 5.81 -17.41 14.34
N ALA A 820 7.11 -17.27 14.57
CA ALA A 820 7.77 -17.88 15.72
C ALA A 820 9.02 -17.10 16.19
N TRP A 821 9.28 -17.19 17.48
CA TRP A 821 10.58 -16.90 18.09
C TRP A 821 11.22 -18.23 18.45
N LEU A 822 12.48 -18.42 18.09
CA LEU A 822 13.27 -19.59 18.44
C LEU A 822 14.55 -19.14 19.14
N ASP A 823 14.87 -19.81 20.24
CA ASP A 823 16.10 -19.61 20.99
C ASP A 823 16.90 -20.91 20.97
N LEU A 824 18.06 -20.90 20.32
CA LEU A 824 18.87 -22.07 20.01
C LEU A 824 20.17 -22.07 20.82
N ALA A 825 20.43 -23.15 21.55
CA ALA A 825 21.77 -23.53 21.99
C ALA A 825 22.17 -24.83 21.27
N LEU A 826 23.30 -24.79 20.56
CA LEU A 826 23.70 -25.80 19.58
C LEU A 826 25.03 -26.45 19.99
N CYS A 827 25.15 -27.77 19.81
CA CYS A 827 26.34 -28.53 20.17
C CYS A 827 26.71 -29.53 19.06
N GLY A 828 28.01 -29.61 18.74
CA GLY A 828 28.51 -30.34 17.57
C GLY A 828 28.31 -29.56 16.27
N GLU A 829 28.26 -30.27 15.15
CA GLU A 829 27.96 -29.73 13.82
C GLU A 829 26.53 -30.13 13.41
N GLY A 830 25.85 -29.34 12.59
CA GLY A 830 24.48 -29.71 12.23
C GLY A 830 23.77 -28.77 11.27
N ARG A 831 22.50 -29.11 10.99
CA ARG A 831 21.64 -28.42 10.04
C ARG A 831 20.18 -28.42 10.50
N LEU A 832 19.60 -27.22 10.56
CA LEU A 832 18.19 -26.95 10.86
C LEU A 832 17.54 -26.34 9.61
N GLY A 833 16.59 -27.05 9.00
CA GLY A 833 15.85 -26.63 7.81
C GLY A 833 14.52 -25.95 8.16
N PHE A 834 14.24 -24.82 7.52
CA PHE A 834 13.06 -23.98 7.72
C PHE A 834 12.18 -24.04 6.46
N GLY A 835 11.03 -24.73 6.53
CA GLY A 835 10.06 -24.78 5.43
C GLY A 835 10.62 -25.37 4.12
N ALA A 836 11.59 -26.29 4.23
CA ALA A 836 12.33 -26.94 3.14
C ALA A 836 13.12 -26.04 2.16
N VAL A 837 12.96 -24.71 2.19
CA VAL A 837 13.61 -23.77 1.26
C VAL A 837 14.71 -22.91 1.91
N VAL A 838 14.90 -22.98 3.23
CA VAL A 838 16.00 -22.35 3.99
C VAL A 838 16.66 -23.37 4.90
N GLU A 839 17.97 -23.24 5.13
CA GLU A 839 18.74 -24.04 6.09
C GLU A 839 19.68 -23.14 6.90
N LEU A 840 19.76 -23.39 8.21
CA LEU A 840 20.84 -22.88 9.07
C LEU A 840 21.79 -24.05 9.36
N VAL A 841 23.05 -23.92 8.93
CA VAL A 841 24.12 -24.92 9.09
C VAL A 841 25.19 -24.35 10.02
N TRP A 842 25.64 -25.13 11.01
CA TRP A 842 26.65 -24.70 11.97
C TRP A 842 27.80 -25.70 12.08
N GLN A 843 28.99 -25.15 12.28
CA GLN A 843 30.27 -25.86 12.49
C GLN A 843 31.15 -24.99 13.42
N PRO A 844 32.21 -25.51 14.06
CA PRO A 844 33.10 -24.72 14.91
C PRO A 844 33.60 -23.45 14.22
N GLY A 845 33.33 -22.29 14.82
CA GLY A 845 33.75 -20.98 14.33
C GLY A 845 32.87 -20.35 13.24
N ARG A 846 31.93 -21.07 12.62
CA ARG A 846 31.22 -20.60 11.41
C ARG A 846 29.75 -21.05 11.37
N LEU A 847 28.87 -20.09 11.11
CA LEU A 847 27.45 -20.28 10.84
C LEU A 847 27.17 -19.95 9.37
N VAL A 848 26.31 -20.73 8.72
CA VAL A 848 25.94 -20.56 7.32
C VAL A 848 24.42 -20.56 7.19
N LEU A 849 23.86 -19.46 6.67
CA LEU A 849 22.46 -19.36 6.26
C LEU A 849 22.38 -19.67 4.77
N ARG A 850 21.65 -20.72 4.40
CA ARG A 850 21.46 -21.18 3.02
C ARG A 850 20.00 -21.05 2.64
N ARG A 851 19.70 -20.77 1.37
CA ARG A 851 18.33 -20.78 0.85
C ARG A 851 18.25 -21.22 -0.60
N GLN A 852 17.07 -21.65 -1.04
CA GLN A 852 16.74 -21.75 -2.45
C GLN A 852 16.41 -20.35 -2.99
N ASN A 853 17.12 -19.94 -4.03
CA ASN A 853 16.79 -18.71 -4.77
C ASN A 853 15.46 -18.91 -5.50
N TRP A 854 14.45 -18.08 -5.22
CA TRP A 854 13.09 -18.23 -5.78
C TRP A 854 13.02 -18.06 -7.31
N GLN A 855 14.05 -17.51 -7.95
CA GLN A 855 14.10 -17.33 -9.40
C GLN A 855 14.73 -18.51 -10.14
N SER A 856 15.76 -19.16 -9.56
CA SER A 856 16.50 -20.25 -10.21
C SER A 856 16.26 -21.64 -9.62
N GLY A 857 15.79 -21.71 -8.36
CA GLY A 857 15.69 -22.95 -7.58
C GLY A 857 17.02 -23.44 -6.99
N GLU A 858 18.14 -22.80 -7.33
CA GLU A 858 19.47 -23.18 -6.84
C GLU A 858 19.70 -22.77 -5.39
N TRP A 859 20.57 -23.51 -4.68
CA TRP A 859 20.96 -23.17 -3.32
C TRP A 859 22.07 -22.13 -3.30
N GLU A 860 21.77 -20.98 -2.69
CA GLU A 860 22.71 -19.90 -2.41
C GLU A 860 22.98 -19.80 -0.89
N GLU A 861 24.11 -19.19 -0.51
CA GLU A 861 24.54 -19.12 0.90
C GLU A 861 25.15 -17.77 1.30
N ARG A 862 25.07 -17.53 2.61
CA ARG A 862 25.66 -16.44 3.39
C ARG A 862 26.22 -17.03 4.68
N SER A 863 27.23 -16.39 5.26
CA SER A 863 27.94 -16.91 6.43
C SER A 863 28.39 -15.80 7.36
N ALA A 864 28.59 -16.17 8.62
CA ALA A 864 29.13 -15.30 9.66
C ALA A 864 30.00 -16.13 10.64
N PRO A 865 30.96 -15.49 11.34
CA PRO A 865 31.61 -16.10 12.49
C PRO A 865 30.59 -16.52 13.57
N TRP A 866 30.85 -17.64 14.24
CA TRP A 866 30.06 -18.09 15.38
C TRP A 866 30.96 -18.62 16.49
N LEU A 867 30.85 -18.02 17.67
CA LEU A 867 31.71 -18.25 18.83
C LEU A 867 31.18 -19.37 19.76
N GLY A 868 30.15 -20.11 19.34
CA GLY A 868 29.49 -21.14 20.15
C GLY A 868 28.41 -20.60 21.09
N GLY A 869 28.06 -19.31 20.99
CA GLY A 869 27.01 -18.69 21.78
C GLY A 869 25.59 -18.99 21.28
N LYS A 870 24.61 -18.53 22.04
CA LYS A 870 23.18 -18.67 21.73
C LYS A 870 22.82 -17.93 20.43
N ILE A 871 21.95 -18.56 19.63
CA ILE A 871 21.35 -17.95 18.44
C ILE A 871 19.86 -17.74 18.70
N THR A 872 19.37 -16.52 18.56
CA THR A 872 17.93 -16.23 18.50
C THR A 872 17.53 -16.12 17.03
N VAL A 873 16.44 -16.77 16.63
CA VAL A 873 15.89 -16.70 15.27
C VAL A 873 14.44 -16.23 15.35
N LEU A 874 14.11 -15.18 14.61
CA LEU A 874 12.75 -14.72 14.41
C LEU A 874 12.25 -15.17 13.05
N CYS A 875 11.06 -15.77 13.00
CA CYS A 875 10.39 -16.20 11.78
C CYS A 875 9.04 -15.48 11.63
N ASP A 876 8.76 -15.02 10.41
CA ASP A 876 7.46 -14.58 9.94
C ASP A 876 7.28 -15.09 8.49
N ARG A 877 6.07 -15.00 7.94
CA ARG A 877 5.63 -15.81 6.78
C ARG A 877 6.49 -15.73 5.50
N SER A 878 7.30 -14.68 5.35
CA SER A 878 8.33 -14.62 4.31
C SER A 878 9.64 -13.95 4.74
N SER A 879 9.98 -14.01 6.03
CA SER A 879 11.25 -13.47 6.55
C SER A 879 11.79 -14.27 7.74
N LEU A 880 13.12 -14.41 7.79
CA LEU A 880 13.85 -15.04 8.87
C LEU A 880 15.04 -14.14 9.26
N GLU A 881 15.15 -13.79 10.54
CA GLU A 881 16.24 -12.97 11.08
C GLU A 881 16.97 -13.74 12.20
N CYS A 882 18.23 -14.08 11.98
CA CYS A 882 19.13 -14.66 12.97
C CYS A 882 19.90 -13.58 13.73
N PHE A 883 20.00 -13.71 15.05
CA PHE A 883 20.85 -12.92 15.95
C PHE A 883 21.78 -13.87 16.70
N VAL A 884 23.08 -13.72 16.50
CA VAL A 884 24.11 -14.71 16.81
C VAL A 884 25.03 -14.17 17.90
N ASP A 885 25.47 -15.03 18.82
CA ASP A 885 26.38 -14.69 19.93
C ASP A 885 25.91 -13.46 20.71
N GLY A 886 24.63 -13.46 21.11
CA GLY A 886 23.99 -12.35 21.84
C GLY A 886 23.70 -11.10 21.00
N GLY A 887 23.89 -11.16 19.67
CA GLY A 887 23.70 -10.03 18.76
C GLY A 887 24.98 -9.48 18.13
N ARG A 888 26.13 -10.15 18.32
CA ARG A 888 27.42 -9.75 17.72
C ARG A 888 27.44 -9.91 16.19
N GLN A 889 26.65 -10.84 15.65
CA GLN A 889 26.38 -10.97 14.21
C GLN A 889 24.87 -11.14 14.00
N SER A 890 24.38 -10.78 12.81
CA SER A 890 23.03 -11.13 12.37
C SER A 890 23.00 -11.53 10.90
N LEU A 891 21.99 -12.34 10.53
CA LEU A 891 21.73 -12.72 9.15
C LEU A 891 20.22 -12.67 8.88
N SER A 892 19.81 -11.75 8.01
CA SER A 892 18.42 -11.55 7.59
C SER A 892 18.14 -12.10 6.19
N THR A 893 17.02 -12.77 5.99
CA THR A 893 16.62 -13.27 4.66
C THR A 893 15.11 -13.19 4.46
N ARG A 894 14.71 -12.91 3.23
CA ARG A 894 13.39 -13.25 2.69
C ARG A 894 13.38 -14.73 2.28
N TYR A 895 12.22 -15.36 2.34
CA TYR A 895 12.00 -16.74 1.85
C TYR A 895 10.51 -16.99 1.59
N PHE A 896 10.16 -17.99 0.78
CA PHE A 896 8.79 -18.22 0.33
C PHE A 896 8.38 -19.70 0.48
N PRO A 897 8.16 -20.18 1.72
CA PRO A 897 8.11 -21.61 2.03
C PRO A 897 6.74 -22.28 1.78
N GLY A 898 5.76 -21.54 1.23
CA GLY A 898 4.38 -22.00 1.09
C GLY A 898 3.55 -21.87 2.37
N GLU A 899 2.47 -22.67 2.48
CA GLU A 899 1.59 -22.69 3.64
C GLU A 899 2.07 -23.66 4.73
N ASN A 900 1.78 -23.33 6.00
CA ASN A 900 2.09 -24.15 7.18
C ASN A 900 3.56 -24.64 7.27
N PRO A 901 4.57 -23.77 7.04
CA PRO A 901 5.97 -24.17 7.15
C PRO A 901 6.35 -24.62 8.57
N VAL A 902 7.18 -25.67 8.63
CA VAL A 902 7.70 -26.25 9.88
C VAL A 902 9.23 -26.27 9.90
N LEU A 903 9.78 -26.41 11.10
CA LEU A 903 11.15 -26.90 11.29
C LEU A 903 11.30 -28.33 10.78
N SER A 904 12.50 -28.63 10.31
CA SER A 904 12.96 -29.96 9.94
C SER A 904 14.44 -30.08 10.28
N ALA A 905 14.90 -31.25 10.72
CA ALA A 905 16.30 -31.46 11.08
C ALA A 905 16.97 -32.49 10.17
N ARG A 906 18.29 -32.36 9.97
CA ARG A 906 19.14 -33.38 9.33
C ARG A 906 20.51 -33.38 10.00
N CYS A 907 20.91 -34.50 10.59
CA CYS A 907 22.22 -34.61 11.24
C CYS A 907 23.38 -34.54 10.24
N GLY A 908 24.48 -33.92 10.66
CA GLY A 908 25.78 -33.95 9.94
C GLY A 908 26.68 -35.12 10.38
N GLY A 909 26.44 -35.66 11.58
CA GLY A 909 27.15 -36.80 12.16
C GLY A 909 26.61 -37.16 13.54
N ASP A 910 27.18 -38.21 14.14
CA ASP A 910 26.77 -38.71 15.46
C ASP A 910 27.03 -37.68 16.57
N GLY A 911 26.06 -37.52 17.48
CA GLY A 911 26.22 -36.72 18.70
C GLY A 911 25.79 -35.24 18.63
N SER A 912 25.25 -34.80 17.50
CA SER A 912 24.68 -33.45 17.31
C SER A 912 23.51 -33.21 18.28
N LYS A 913 23.59 -32.17 19.12
CA LYS A 913 22.55 -31.86 20.14
C LYS A 913 22.05 -30.44 20.04
N ILE A 914 20.77 -30.26 20.39
CA ILE A 914 20.07 -28.98 20.39
C ILE A 914 19.24 -28.82 21.67
N CYS A 915 19.34 -27.64 22.27
CA CYS A 915 18.32 -27.10 23.15
C CYS A 915 17.62 -25.97 22.40
N LEU A 916 16.31 -26.11 22.21
CA LEU A 916 15.42 -25.17 21.53
C LEU A 916 14.32 -24.76 22.51
N ASP A 917 14.20 -23.46 22.77
CA ASP A 917 12.97 -22.87 23.27
C ASP A 917 12.24 -22.20 22.08
N HIS A 918 11.02 -22.66 21.78
CA HIS A 918 10.15 -22.16 20.73
C HIS A 918 8.94 -21.45 21.35
N TRP A 919 8.54 -20.32 20.76
CA TRP A 919 7.26 -19.66 21.03
C TRP A 919 6.60 -19.29 19.70
N PRO A 920 5.32 -19.60 19.45
CA PRO A 920 4.57 -18.99 18.37
C PRO A 920 4.41 -17.49 18.66
N LEU A 921 4.47 -16.65 17.63
CA LEU A 921 4.29 -15.20 17.75
C LEU A 921 2.86 -14.78 17.35
N ALA A 922 2.25 -13.95 18.19
CA ALA A 922 0.96 -13.34 17.95
C ALA A 922 1.03 -12.31 16.82
N THR A 923 -0.03 -12.23 16.01
CA THR A 923 -0.18 -11.25 14.95
C THR A 923 -0.41 -9.84 15.52
N CYS A 924 0.51 -8.90 15.30
CA CYS A 924 0.26 -7.47 15.48
C CYS A 924 0.12 -6.79 14.11
N LEU A 925 -1.10 -6.85 13.55
CA LEU A 925 -1.43 -6.14 12.32
C LEU A 925 -1.33 -4.62 12.53
N VAL A 926 -0.80 -3.92 11.53
CA VAL A 926 -0.93 -2.47 11.41
C VAL A 926 -2.42 -2.13 11.26
N GLN A 927 -2.92 -1.21 12.09
CA GLN A 927 -4.33 -0.81 12.17
C GLN A 927 -4.67 0.38 11.26
#